data_AF-A0AAN7G8J1-F1
#
_entry.id   AF-A0AAN7G8J1-F1
#
_cell.length_a   1.000
_cell.length_b   1.000
_cell.length_c   1.000
_cell.angle_alpha   90.00
_cell.angle_beta   90.00
_cell.angle_gamma   90.00
#
_symmetry.space_group_name_H-M   'P 1'
#
loop_
_entity.id
_entity.type
_entity.pdbx_description
1 polymer ?
#
loop_
_entity_poly.entity_id
_entity_poly.type
_entity_poly.pdbx_seq_one_letter_code
_entity_poly.pdbx_strand_id
1 'polypeptide(L)'
;MLRLWRLRRVSALFSRLEKDRNYNYFWVRCAKLICVTLFAVHCAGCFYYLLAASYHDPKKTWIGATMGDFLHKSLWIRYVTSIYWSITTLTTVGYGDLHPVNTREMIFDIFYMLFNLGLTAYLIGNMTNLVVHGTSRTRKFRDTIQAASSFAQRNQLPIRLQDQMLAHLCLKFRTDSEGLQQQETLDSLPKAIRSSISHHLFYSLVDRVYLFKGVSNDLLFQLVSEMKAEYFPPKEDVILQNEAPTDFYILVTGAVDLLTLKNGAEQVVGEAKTGDLCGEIGVLCYRPQLFTVRTKRLSQLLRLNRTTFLNIVQSNVGDGTIVMNNLLQHLKDVDDPIMSEVLVETENMLARGRMDLPLSLCFAALRGDNLLLHQLLKRGLDPNESDNNGRTALHIAASKGSENCVLLLLDYRANPNSRDSEGNVPLWEAMLGGHETVIKLLIDSGANLHFGDIGQFACTAAEQNNLNLLKEIIRYGGDVTRSKMDGTTTALHVAVCEGNIEIVKFLLDQGADIDKPDSDGWTPRTLADQQGHEDIKTIFESSREPKSQSIIPIPEKRNGTRFLGRFTSEPTMFPLSQEGSFPGATDGSWTQSRPRRRSNNFHNSLFGLMSAAHTEERDILFPVTRSPRNQGGNSARVTISCPEKELAGKLVLLPGTFQELLEIGAKKFGIVPTKVLSISGAEIDDIEVIRDGDHLIFVCYVETQEPNSKGTQINGY
;
A
#
# COMPACT_ATOMS: atom_id res chain seq x y z
N MET A 1 45.33 56.65 15.36
CA MET A 1 44.27 55.81 14.77
C MET A 1 44.61 54.31 14.65
N LEU A 2 45.81 53.88 14.25
CA LEU A 2 46.12 52.44 14.03
C LEU A 2 45.78 51.46 15.18
N ARG A 3 45.71 51.92 16.44
CA ARG A 3 45.22 51.11 17.59
C ARG A 3 43.81 50.53 17.37
N LEU A 4 42.97 51.18 16.56
CA LEU A 4 41.61 50.73 16.22
C LEU A 4 41.58 49.38 15.48
N TRP A 5 42.67 48.94 14.85
CA TRP A 5 42.78 47.59 14.27
C TRP A 5 42.46 46.46 15.27
N ARG A 6 42.69 46.71 16.57
CA ARG A 6 42.36 45.77 17.65
C ARG A 6 40.86 45.48 17.77
N LEU A 7 39.97 46.35 17.28
CA LEU A 7 38.51 46.16 17.28
C LEU A 7 38.05 44.94 16.47
N ARG A 8 38.87 44.41 15.55
CA ARG A 8 38.62 43.13 14.87
C ARG A 8 38.32 41.98 15.86
N ARG A 9 38.90 42.01 17.07
CA ARG A 9 38.62 41.02 18.13
C ARG A 9 37.16 41.10 18.62
N VAL A 10 36.60 42.30 18.75
CA VAL A 10 35.20 42.52 19.16
C VAL A 10 34.23 42.07 18.06
N SER A 11 34.54 42.37 16.79
CA SER A 11 33.76 41.86 15.65
C SER A 11 33.74 40.33 15.59
N ALA A 12 34.90 39.69 15.80
CA ALA A 12 35.01 38.23 15.87
C ALA A 12 34.26 37.62 17.08
N LEU A 13 34.20 38.33 18.22
CA LEU A 13 33.40 37.92 19.37
C LEU A 13 31.91 37.90 19.04
N PHE A 14 31.36 38.99 18.48
CA PHE A 14 29.95 39.02 18.05
C PHE A 14 29.63 37.93 17.03
N SER A 15 30.52 37.67 16.07
CA SER A 15 30.32 36.58 15.09
C SER A 15 30.33 35.17 15.70
N ARG A 16 30.98 34.98 16.87
CA ARG A 16 30.90 33.73 17.64
C ARG A 16 29.61 33.66 18.45
N LEU A 17 29.26 34.72 19.17
CA LEU A 17 28.04 34.80 19.97
C LEU A 17 26.76 34.68 19.12
N GLU A 18 26.77 35.16 17.87
CA GLU A 18 25.66 34.99 16.91
C GLU A 18 25.46 33.53 16.47
N LYS A 19 26.46 32.65 16.65
CA LYS A 19 26.43 31.22 16.27
C LYS A 19 26.28 30.28 17.46
N ASP A 20 26.48 30.77 18.68
CA ASP A 20 26.39 29.96 19.89
C ASP A 20 24.92 29.80 20.32
N ARG A 21 24.47 28.55 20.42
CA ARG A 21 23.10 28.18 20.80
C ARG A 21 22.70 28.73 22.18
N ASN A 22 23.67 28.98 23.06
CA ASN A 22 23.40 29.44 24.43
C ASN A 22 23.03 30.94 24.50
N TYR A 23 23.19 31.69 23.42
CA TYR A 23 22.88 33.12 23.37
C TYR A 23 21.70 33.42 22.44
N ASN A 24 20.82 34.33 22.87
CA ASN A 24 19.71 34.77 22.04
C ASN A 24 20.21 35.73 20.93
N TYR A 25 20.18 35.23 19.69
CA TYR A 25 20.54 35.94 18.46
C TYR A 25 19.98 37.37 18.37
N PHE A 26 18.72 37.59 18.79
CA PHE A 26 18.08 38.92 18.76
C PHE A 26 18.88 39.93 19.58
N TRP A 27 19.15 39.59 20.84
CA TRP A 27 19.83 40.49 21.78
C TRP A 27 21.30 40.71 21.40
N VAL A 28 21.99 39.67 20.93
CA VAL A 28 23.39 39.79 20.45
C VAL A 28 23.47 40.76 19.26
N ARG A 29 22.56 40.65 18.29
CA ARG A 29 22.54 41.53 17.11
C ARG A 29 22.13 42.96 17.45
N CYS A 30 21.15 43.16 18.34
CA CYS A 30 20.80 44.49 18.86
C CYS A 30 21.99 45.14 19.60
N ALA A 31 22.65 44.41 20.50
CA ALA A 31 23.81 44.92 21.25
C ALA A 31 24.95 45.34 20.33
N LYS A 32 25.23 44.56 19.27
CA LYS A 32 26.22 44.88 18.24
C LYS A 32 25.93 46.20 17.53
N LEU A 33 24.67 46.43 17.14
CA LEU A 33 24.24 47.65 16.46
C LEU A 33 24.34 48.88 17.38
N ILE A 34 23.94 48.73 18.65
CA ILE A 34 24.09 49.77 19.69
C ILE A 34 25.58 50.10 19.92
N CYS A 35 26.46 49.09 19.97
CA CYS A 35 27.90 49.33 20.13
C CYS A 35 28.49 50.10 18.94
N VAL A 36 28.05 49.80 17.71
CA VAL A 36 28.52 50.50 16.49
C VAL A 36 28.04 51.96 16.48
N THR A 37 26.78 52.23 16.83
CA THR A 37 26.25 53.60 16.86
C THR A 37 26.89 54.45 17.96
N LEU A 38 27.00 53.93 19.18
CA LEU A 38 27.68 54.63 20.28
C LEU A 38 29.14 54.95 19.94
N PHE A 39 29.85 54.03 19.28
CA PHE A 39 31.22 54.26 18.82
C PHE A 39 31.29 55.35 17.73
N ALA A 40 30.36 55.36 16.77
CA ALA A 40 30.30 56.38 15.74
C ALA A 40 30.07 57.80 16.31
N VAL A 41 29.08 57.95 17.20
CA VAL A 41 28.78 59.21 17.90
C VAL A 41 29.99 59.69 18.72
N HIS A 42 30.62 58.77 19.46
CA HIS A 42 31.80 59.10 20.26
C HIS A 42 32.96 59.61 19.38
N CYS A 43 33.28 58.90 18.29
CA CYS A 43 34.37 59.29 17.40
C CYS A 43 34.11 60.62 16.68
N ALA A 44 32.90 60.85 16.18
CA ALA A 44 32.55 62.09 15.51
C ALA A 44 32.51 63.27 16.50
N GLY A 45 31.88 63.14 17.67
CA GLY A 45 31.92 64.16 18.73
C GLY A 45 33.35 64.56 19.13
N CYS A 46 34.25 63.60 19.31
CA CYS A 46 35.65 63.90 19.60
C CYS A 46 36.39 64.58 18.43
N PHE A 47 36.06 64.24 17.17
CA PHE A 47 36.65 64.89 16.00
C PHE A 47 36.14 66.32 15.82
N TYR A 48 34.85 66.56 16.04
CA TYR A 48 34.24 67.89 16.09
C TYR A 48 34.89 68.81 17.12
N TYR A 49 35.16 68.28 18.32
CA TYR A 49 35.90 69.02 19.34
C TYR A 49 37.33 69.33 18.89
N LEU A 50 38.03 68.36 18.28
CA LEU A 50 39.39 68.53 17.79
C LEU A 50 39.49 69.58 16.67
N LEU A 51 38.54 69.63 15.75
CA LEU A 51 38.48 70.65 14.70
C LEU A 51 38.34 72.06 15.30
N ALA A 52 37.41 72.26 16.24
CA ALA A 52 37.21 73.55 16.89
C ALA A 52 38.41 73.97 17.76
N ALA A 53 38.98 73.04 18.53
CA ALA A 53 40.12 73.32 19.42
C ALA A 53 41.45 73.56 18.68
N SER A 54 41.56 73.15 17.41
CA SER A 54 42.75 73.37 16.56
C SER A 54 42.58 74.51 15.56
N TYR A 55 41.46 75.23 15.58
CA TYR A 55 41.22 76.38 14.72
C TYR A 55 41.83 77.67 15.29
N HIS A 56 42.27 78.58 14.42
CA HIS A 56 43.04 79.77 14.83
C HIS A 56 42.19 80.82 15.57
N ASP A 57 40.92 80.98 15.18
CA ASP A 57 39.96 81.89 15.82
C ASP A 57 38.93 81.08 16.64
N PRO A 58 39.07 80.90 17.96
CA PRO A 58 38.17 80.04 18.74
C PRO A 58 36.69 80.43 18.60
N LYS A 59 36.39 81.73 18.46
CA LYS A 59 35.03 82.27 18.29
C LYS A 59 34.36 81.91 16.96
N LYS A 60 35.11 81.49 15.93
CA LYS A 60 34.60 81.11 14.60
C LYS A 60 34.53 79.58 14.45
N THR A 61 33.93 78.94 15.44
CA THR A 61 33.74 77.49 15.52
C THR A 61 32.33 77.19 16.02
N TRP A 62 31.79 76.01 15.70
CA TRP A 62 30.46 75.56 16.14
C TRP A 62 30.19 75.74 17.65
N ILE A 63 31.21 75.50 18.50
CA ILE A 63 31.12 75.64 19.96
C ILE A 63 31.52 77.04 20.45
N GLY A 64 32.44 77.73 19.77
CA GLY A 64 32.90 79.06 20.18
C GLY A 64 31.94 80.18 19.84
N ALA A 65 31.05 79.98 18.85
CA ALA A 65 29.96 80.90 18.54
C ALA A 65 28.89 80.94 19.64
N THR A 66 28.65 79.82 20.32
CA THR A 66 27.70 79.71 21.44
C THR A 66 28.38 79.89 22.82
N MET A 67 29.63 79.45 22.98
CA MET A 67 30.41 79.52 24.21
C MET A 67 31.80 80.13 23.96
N GLY A 68 31.92 81.46 24.05
CA GLY A 68 33.18 82.17 23.79
C GLY A 68 34.42 81.64 24.54
N ASP A 69 34.24 81.19 25.79
CA ASP A 69 35.32 80.68 26.66
C ASP A 69 35.31 79.14 26.79
N PHE A 70 34.87 78.39 25.77
CA PHE A 70 34.79 76.93 25.84
C PHE A 70 36.13 76.26 26.20
N LEU A 71 37.27 76.88 25.83
CA LEU A 71 38.62 76.43 26.16
C LEU A 71 38.99 76.47 27.65
N HIS A 72 38.18 77.12 28.50
CA HIS A 72 38.34 77.13 29.97
C HIS A 72 37.26 76.34 30.74
N LYS A 73 36.23 75.81 30.07
CA LYS A 73 35.17 74.99 30.72
C LYS A 73 35.68 73.60 31.13
N SER A 74 35.00 72.90 32.04
CA SER A 74 35.39 71.53 32.42
C SER A 74 35.32 70.55 31.24
N LEU A 75 36.13 69.48 31.27
CA LEU A 75 36.13 68.45 30.24
C LEU A 75 34.75 67.81 30.05
N TRP A 76 33.99 67.63 31.13
CA TRP A 76 32.63 67.10 31.10
C TRP A 76 31.70 67.94 30.22
N ILE A 77 31.69 69.27 30.43
CA ILE A 77 30.84 70.18 29.66
C ILE A 77 31.23 70.11 28.17
N ARG A 78 32.52 70.20 27.85
CA ARG A 78 32.99 70.14 26.45
C ARG A 78 32.59 68.82 25.78
N TYR A 79 32.85 67.70 26.44
CA TYR A 79 32.53 66.37 25.92
C TYR A 79 31.03 66.16 25.73
N VAL A 80 30.20 66.51 26.72
CA VAL A 80 28.74 66.39 26.62
C VAL A 80 28.20 67.27 25.48
N THR A 81 28.64 68.51 25.34
CA THR A 81 28.24 69.40 24.24
C THR A 81 28.66 68.84 22.86
N SER A 82 29.85 68.24 22.74
CA SER A 82 30.30 67.60 21.49
C SER A 82 29.56 66.30 21.16
N ILE A 83 29.22 65.48 22.16
CA ILE A 83 28.39 64.29 21.98
C ILE A 83 26.95 64.70 21.61
N TYR A 84 26.41 65.74 22.24
CA TYR A 84 25.10 66.32 21.93
C TYR A 84 25.01 66.79 20.46
N TRP A 85 26.03 67.48 19.96
CA TRP A 85 26.06 67.85 18.53
C TRP A 85 26.15 66.63 17.61
N SER A 86 26.99 65.65 17.96
CA SER A 86 27.18 64.43 17.16
C SER A 86 25.96 63.49 17.14
N ILE A 87 25.19 63.41 18.23
CA ILE A 87 23.96 62.60 18.27
C ILE A 87 22.82 63.29 17.53
N THR A 88 22.62 64.61 17.70
CA THR A 88 21.52 65.34 17.04
C THR A 88 21.67 65.40 15.52
N THR A 89 22.91 65.37 15.02
CA THR A 89 23.24 65.21 13.60
C THR A 89 23.13 63.75 13.12
N LEU A 90 23.52 62.75 13.92
CA LEU A 90 23.32 61.33 13.58
C LEU A 90 21.83 60.95 13.49
N THR A 91 21.03 61.36 14.46
CA THR A 91 19.59 61.07 14.49
C THR A 91 18.77 61.99 13.58
N THR A 92 19.44 62.82 12.76
CA THR A 92 18.81 63.75 11.80
C THR A 92 17.77 64.69 12.41
N VAL A 93 17.97 65.09 13.69
CA VAL A 93 17.06 65.99 14.42
C VAL A 93 17.39 67.45 14.14
N GLY A 94 18.69 67.81 14.15
CA GLY A 94 19.20 69.09 13.65
C GLY A 94 18.53 70.36 14.19
N TYR A 95 18.58 70.60 15.51
CA TYR A 95 17.96 71.77 16.14
C TYR A 95 18.47 73.14 15.65
N GLY A 96 19.68 73.20 15.08
CA GLY A 96 20.29 74.43 14.53
C GLY A 96 21.00 75.33 15.55
N ASP A 97 20.88 74.99 16.83
CA ASP A 97 21.60 75.62 17.95
C ASP A 97 23.13 75.45 17.85
N LEU A 98 23.57 74.34 17.28
CA LEU A 98 24.97 74.04 16.96
C LEU A 98 25.09 73.70 15.46
N HIS A 99 25.90 74.48 14.76
CA HIS A 99 26.09 74.38 13.31
C HIS A 99 27.55 74.73 12.94
N PRO A 100 28.08 74.24 11.81
CA PRO A 100 29.47 74.48 11.42
C PRO A 100 29.65 75.94 11.00
N VAL A 101 30.65 76.62 11.57
CA VAL A 101 30.89 78.05 11.30
C VAL A 101 32.05 78.26 10.33
N ASN A 102 33.08 77.41 10.39
CA ASN A 102 34.22 77.46 9.48
C ASN A 102 34.15 76.40 8.38
N THR A 103 34.90 76.63 7.30
CA THR A 103 34.91 75.75 6.12
C THR A 103 35.42 74.33 6.41
N ARG A 104 36.25 74.13 7.44
CA ARG A 104 36.74 72.79 7.83
C ARG A 104 35.65 71.98 8.51
N GLU A 105 34.88 72.61 9.40
CA GLU A 105 33.70 72.01 10.03
C GLU A 105 32.64 71.69 8.97
N MET A 106 32.35 72.60 8.04
CA MET A 106 31.38 72.38 6.96
C MET A 106 31.74 71.17 6.09
N ILE A 107 33.01 71.01 5.71
CA ILE A 107 33.47 69.85 4.92
C ILE A 107 33.32 68.54 5.73
N PHE A 108 33.67 68.55 7.02
CA PHE A 108 33.50 67.37 7.85
C PHE A 108 32.02 67.01 8.08
N ASP A 109 31.15 68.00 8.25
CA ASP A 109 29.69 67.82 8.33
C ASP A 109 29.12 67.13 7.08
N ILE A 110 29.53 67.54 5.88
CA ILE A 110 29.10 66.89 4.63
C ILE A 110 29.46 65.39 4.64
N PHE A 111 30.68 65.04 5.04
CA PHE A 111 31.09 63.64 5.15
C PHE A 111 30.36 62.89 6.27
N TYR A 112 30.15 63.51 7.42
CA TYR A 112 29.45 62.88 8.55
C TYR A 112 27.97 62.67 8.24
N MET A 113 27.28 63.65 7.65
CA MET A 113 25.89 63.49 7.20
C MET A 113 25.73 62.38 6.15
N LEU A 114 26.66 62.27 5.19
CA LEU A 114 26.66 61.18 4.21
C LEU A 114 26.87 59.81 4.88
N PHE A 115 27.77 59.73 5.88
CA PHE A 115 27.96 58.52 6.68
C PHE A 115 26.71 58.18 7.51
N ASN A 116 26.07 59.17 8.12
CA ASN A 116 24.87 59.01 8.94
C ASN A 116 23.69 58.47 8.12
N LEU A 117 23.53 58.94 6.87
CA LEU A 117 22.53 58.40 5.94
C LEU A 117 22.73 56.89 5.72
N GLY A 118 23.98 56.47 5.46
CA GLY A 118 24.33 55.05 5.30
C GLY A 118 24.16 54.22 6.58
N LEU A 119 24.56 54.76 7.74
CA LEU A 119 24.43 54.09 9.03
C LEU A 119 22.96 53.93 9.44
N THR A 120 22.13 54.95 9.26
CA THR A 120 20.69 54.90 9.56
C THR A 120 19.96 53.91 8.63
N ALA A 121 20.27 53.89 7.33
CA ALA A 121 19.75 52.88 6.41
C ALA A 121 20.16 51.45 6.83
N TYR A 122 21.41 51.25 7.26
CA TYR A 122 21.89 49.96 7.77
C TYR A 122 21.18 49.53 9.06
N LEU A 123 20.92 50.44 10.00
CA LEU A 123 20.15 50.16 11.22
C LEU A 123 18.72 49.74 10.90
N ILE A 124 18.03 50.52 10.06
CA ILE A 124 16.65 50.22 9.63
C ILE A 124 16.59 48.85 8.95
N GLY A 125 17.50 48.55 8.01
CA GLY A 125 17.54 47.25 7.33
C GLY A 125 17.73 46.07 8.29
N ASN A 126 18.60 46.20 9.30
CA ASN A 126 18.82 45.16 10.31
C ASN A 126 17.62 45.00 11.24
N MET A 127 17.00 46.09 11.71
CA MET A 127 15.81 46.04 12.55
C MET A 127 14.62 45.43 11.81
N THR A 128 14.39 45.83 10.56
CA THR A 128 13.34 45.26 9.70
C THR A 128 13.53 43.75 9.54
N ASN A 129 14.74 43.28 9.21
CA ASN A 129 15.00 41.85 9.10
C ASN A 129 14.70 41.10 10.41
N LEU A 130 15.08 41.68 11.54
CA LEU A 130 14.88 41.07 12.86
C LEU A 130 13.39 41.00 13.26
N VAL A 131 12.61 42.04 12.96
CA VAL A 131 11.14 42.06 13.17
C VAL A 131 10.42 41.07 12.24
N VAL A 132 10.84 40.98 10.97
CA VAL A 132 10.30 40.01 10.01
C VAL A 132 10.56 38.58 10.49
N HIS A 133 11.76 38.26 10.95
CA HIS A 133 12.05 36.95 11.53
C HIS A 133 11.21 36.67 12.78
N GLY A 134 11.14 37.61 13.74
CA GLY A 134 10.38 37.44 14.98
C GLY A 134 8.87 37.22 14.78
N THR A 135 8.28 37.80 13.72
CA THR A 135 6.84 37.69 13.41
C THR A 135 6.51 36.60 12.38
N SER A 136 7.51 36.04 11.69
CA SER A 136 7.35 35.12 10.56
C SER A 136 6.45 33.91 10.84
N ARG A 137 6.58 33.26 12.01
CA ARG A 137 5.81 32.06 12.38
C ARG A 137 4.31 32.37 12.52
N THR A 138 3.97 33.43 13.27
CA THR A 138 2.58 33.87 13.48
C THR A 138 1.95 34.41 12.20
N ARG A 139 2.74 35.07 11.34
CA ARG A 139 2.29 35.49 10.01
C ARG A 139 1.94 34.28 9.13
N LYS A 140 2.86 33.33 8.95
CA LYS A 140 2.61 32.11 8.16
C LYS A 140 1.33 31.39 8.60
N PHE A 141 1.12 31.24 9.91
CA PHE A 141 -0.11 30.66 10.45
C PHE A 141 -1.37 31.41 10.03
N ARG A 142 -1.40 32.74 10.17
CA ARG A 142 -2.55 33.56 9.72
C ARG A 142 -2.77 33.45 8.21
N ASP A 143 -1.69 33.46 7.42
CA ASP A 143 -1.76 33.29 5.97
C ASP A 143 -2.36 31.91 5.61
N THR A 144 -1.99 30.83 6.31
CA THR A 144 -2.56 29.47 6.14
C THR A 144 -4.03 29.39 6.57
N ILE A 145 -4.40 29.95 7.73
CA ILE A 145 -5.79 29.98 8.21
C ILE A 145 -6.68 30.78 7.25
N GLN A 146 -6.21 31.92 6.76
CA GLN A 146 -6.94 32.73 5.78
C GLN A 146 -7.11 31.99 4.44
N ALA A 147 -6.08 31.28 3.97
CA ALA A 147 -6.18 30.44 2.77
C ALA A 147 -7.20 29.31 2.94
N ALA A 148 -7.16 28.59 4.07
CA ALA A 148 -8.11 27.51 4.38
C ALA A 148 -9.56 28.02 4.49
N SER A 149 -9.78 29.14 5.19
CA SER A 149 -11.09 29.78 5.30
C SER A 149 -11.60 30.28 3.94
N SER A 150 -10.72 30.82 3.08
CA SER A 150 -11.09 31.28 1.74
C SER A 150 -11.47 30.10 0.83
N PHE A 151 -10.76 28.98 0.93
CA PHE A 151 -11.10 27.73 0.23
C PHE A 151 -12.46 27.19 0.69
N ALA A 152 -12.70 27.14 2.01
CA ALA A 152 -13.94 26.64 2.57
C ALA A 152 -15.17 27.48 2.14
N GLN A 153 -15.04 28.81 2.18
CA GLN A 153 -16.09 29.73 1.72
C GLN A 153 -16.33 29.63 0.21
N ARG A 154 -15.26 29.59 -0.60
CA ARG A 154 -15.35 29.50 -2.07
C ARG A 154 -16.07 28.22 -2.52
N ASN A 155 -15.88 27.12 -1.80
CA ASN A 155 -16.49 25.82 -2.09
C ASN A 155 -17.76 25.54 -1.27
N GLN A 156 -18.28 26.52 -0.52
CA GLN A 156 -19.51 26.44 0.29
C GLN A 156 -19.54 25.23 1.23
N LEU A 157 -18.41 24.89 1.86
CA LEU A 157 -18.30 23.72 2.73
C LEU A 157 -19.23 23.85 3.97
N PRO A 158 -19.87 22.76 4.43
CA PRO A 158 -20.65 22.76 5.67
C PRO A 158 -19.86 23.26 6.89
N ILE A 159 -20.50 24.00 7.79
CA ILE A 159 -19.86 24.66 8.95
C ILE A 159 -18.97 23.68 9.76
N ARG A 160 -19.45 22.44 9.95
CA ARG A 160 -18.74 21.37 10.68
C ARG A 160 -17.39 21.01 10.05
N LEU A 161 -17.30 20.96 8.72
CA LEU A 161 -16.03 20.70 8.03
C LEU A 161 -15.09 21.91 8.14
N GLN A 162 -15.62 23.14 8.12
CA GLN A 162 -14.81 24.34 8.34
C GLN A 162 -14.21 24.35 9.75
N ASP A 163 -15.01 24.04 10.76
CA ASP A 163 -14.58 23.95 12.16
C ASP A 163 -13.53 22.85 12.36
N GLN A 164 -13.72 21.66 11.77
CA GLN A 164 -12.73 20.57 11.81
C GLN A 164 -11.40 20.99 11.15
N MET A 165 -11.44 21.54 9.93
CA MET A 165 -10.24 22.04 9.24
C MET A 165 -9.49 23.10 10.04
N LEU A 166 -10.20 24.08 10.60
CA LEU A 166 -9.60 25.17 11.37
C LEU A 166 -9.08 24.67 12.73
N ALA A 167 -9.78 23.78 13.42
CA ALA A 167 -9.33 23.15 14.66
C ALA A 167 -8.04 22.36 14.45
N HIS A 168 -7.96 21.57 13.37
CA HIS A 168 -6.75 20.83 13.00
C HIS A 168 -5.56 21.76 12.76
N LEU A 169 -5.74 22.82 11.95
CA LEU A 169 -4.69 23.81 11.67
C LEU A 169 -4.25 24.59 12.91
N CYS A 170 -5.19 24.91 13.82
CA CYS A 170 -4.89 25.56 15.08
C CYS A 170 -4.14 24.64 16.05
N LEU A 171 -4.50 23.35 16.11
CA LEU A 171 -3.75 22.38 16.91
C LEU A 171 -2.34 22.20 16.34
N LYS A 172 -2.21 21.99 15.03
CA LYS A 172 -0.90 21.85 14.36
C LYS A 172 0.00 23.05 14.63
N PHE A 173 -0.51 24.28 14.50
CA PHE A 173 0.28 25.45 14.87
C PHE A 173 0.66 25.44 16.35
N ARG A 174 -0.23 25.01 17.24
CA ARG A 174 0.06 24.93 18.68
C ARG A 174 1.15 23.90 18.98
N THR A 175 1.04 22.69 18.46
CA THR A 175 2.03 21.61 18.63
C THR A 175 3.36 21.99 17.97
N ASP A 176 3.37 22.61 16.79
CA ASP A 176 4.56 23.21 16.18
C ASP A 176 5.15 24.34 17.05
N SER A 177 4.29 25.12 17.71
CA SER A 177 4.70 26.28 18.50
C SER A 177 5.33 25.93 19.84
N GLU A 178 4.81 24.88 20.48
CA GLU A 178 5.26 24.25 21.72
C GLU A 178 6.38 23.22 21.44
N GLY A 179 6.61 22.84 20.19
CA GLY A 179 7.71 21.98 19.73
C GLY A 179 7.40 20.48 19.72
N LEU A 180 6.14 20.07 19.93
CA LEU A 180 5.69 18.67 20.01
C LEU A 180 5.61 17.95 18.66
N GLN A 181 5.29 18.64 17.56
CA GLN A 181 5.05 18.01 16.25
C GLN A 181 6.18 18.29 15.25
N GLN A 182 7.40 18.05 15.71
CA GLN A 182 8.65 18.35 15.02
C GLN A 182 8.99 17.38 13.87
N GLN A 183 8.04 17.07 12.99
CA GLN A 183 8.21 16.12 11.88
C GLN A 183 9.38 16.53 10.96
N GLU A 184 9.46 17.81 10.56
CA GLU A 184 10.52 18.33 9.69
C GLU A 184 11.92 18.24 10.32
N THR A 185 12.05 18.44 11.65
CA THR A 185 13.34 18.34 12.33
C THR A 185 13.70 16.89 12.64
N LEU A 186 12.75 16.04 13.01
CA LEU A 186 12.97 14.60 13.19
C LEU A 186 13.37 13.92 11.88
N ASP A 187 12.79 14.32 10.75
CA ASP A 187 13.17 13.84 9.42
C ASP A 187 14.50 14.44 8.91
N SER A 188 14.99 15.52 9.53
CA SER A 188 16.36 16.02 9.33
C SER A 188 17.42 15.26 10.14
N LEU A 189 17.02 14.44 11.13
CA LEU A 189 17.94 13.63 11.91
C LEU A 189 18.27 12.30 11.19
N PRO A 190 19.50 11.77 11.34
CA PRO A 190 19.84 10.42 10.89
C PRO A 190 18.89 9.36 11.45
N LYS A 191 18.50 8.36 10.63
CA LYS A 191 17.51 7.32 10.99
C LYS A 191 17.78 6.71 12.37
N ALA A 192 19.02 6.34 12.69
CA ALA A 192 19.37 5.73 13.98
C ALA A 192 19.00 6.59 15.21
N ILE A 193 19.16 7.93 15.13
CA ILE A 193 18.77 8.84 16.20
C ILE A 193 17.24 8.91 16.31
N ARG A 194 16.55 9.04 15.17
CA ARG A 194 15.07 9.03 15.12
C ARG A 194 14.49 7.74 15.71
N SER A 195 15.02 6.58 15.30
CA SER A 195 14.64 5.27 15.85
C SER A 195 14.87 5.17 17.36
N SER A 196 16.00 5.68 17.85
CA SER A 196 16.32 5.70 19.30
C SER A 196 15.34 6.58 20.09
N ILE A 197 14.93 7.73 19.53
CA ILE A 197 13.93 8.62 20.13
C ILE A 197 12.56 7.92 20.17
N SER A 198 12.08 7.37 19.04
CA SER A 198 10.81 6.65 18.99
C SER A 198 10.79 5.46 19.97
N HIS A 199 11.88 4.70 20.04
CA HIS A 199 12.02 3.60 20.99
C HIS A 199 11.88 4.08 22.44
N HIS A 200 12.60 5.12 22.84
CA HIS A 200 12.50 5.66 24.20
C HIS A 200 11.09 6.18 24.54
N LEU A 201 10.40 6.80 23.59
CA LEU A 201 9.08 7.38 23.81
C LEU A 201 7.94 6.34 23.81
N PHE A 202 8.00 5.32 22.96
CA PHE A 202 6.82 4.52 22.61
C PHE A 202 6.96 3.01 22.84
N TYR A 203 8.17 2.46 22.99
CA TYR A 203 8.36 1.01 23.16
C TYR A 203 7.52 0.42 24.31
N SER A 204 7.54 1.07 25.48
CA SER A 204 6.80 0.61 26.67
C SER A 204 5.27 0.64 26.53
N LEU A 205 4.74 1.36 25.54
CA LEU A 205 3.33 1.33 25.17
C LEU A 205 3.06 0.17 24.21
N VAL A 206 3.84 0.08 23.12
CA VAL A 206 3.63 -0.89 22.03
C VAL A 206 3.78 -2.33 22.51
N ASP A 207 4.73 -2.59 23.41
CA ASP A 207 4.92 -3.88 24.11
C ASP A 207 3.65 -4.37 24.86
N ARG A 208 2.79 -3.46 25.34
CA ARG A 208 1.59 -3.79 26.11
C ARG A 208 0.33 -3.99 25.25
N VAL A 209 0.36 -3.54 24.00
CA VAL A 209 -0.75 -3.61 23.06
C VAL A 209 -1.09 -5.08 22.78
N TYR A 210 -2.38 -5.44 22.80
CA TYR A 210 -2.80 -6.85 22.72
C TYR A 210 -2.20 -7.61 21.53
N LEU A 211 -2.10 -6.94 20.37
CA LEU A 211 -1.63 -7.51 19.11
C LEU A 211 -0.16 -7.93 19.16
N PHE A 212 0.68 -7.27 19.97
CA PHE A 212 2.12 -7.49 20.04
C PHE A 212 2.58 -8.24 21.30
N LYS A 213 1.66 -8.78 22.10
CA LYS A 213 2.01 -9.59 23.27
C LYS A 213 2.77 -10.85 22.84
N GLY A 214 3.94 -11.06 23.46
CA GLY A 214 4.78 -12.24 23.20
C GLY A 214 5.64 -12.18 21.93
N VAL A 215 5.65 -11.04 21.24
CA VAL A 215 6.51 -10.77 20.06
C VAL A 215 7.96 -10.50 20.47
N SER A 216 8.92 -10.80 19.60
CA SER A 216 10.33 -10.49 19.79
C SER A 216 10.63 -9.00 19.97
N ASN A 217 11.68 -8.70 20.74
CA ASN A 217 12.18 -7.34 20.91
C ASN A 217 12.68 -6.73 19.59
N ASP A 218 13.17 -7.54 18.67
CA ASP A 218 13.67 -7.09 17.37
C ASP A 218 12.52 -6.62 16.46
N LEU A 219 11.41 -7.37 16.42
CA LEU A 219 10.20 -6.92 15.72
C LEU A 219 9.62 -5.65 16.37
N LEU A 220 9.50 -5.60 17.70
CA LEU A 220 9.05 -4.40 18.42
C LEU A 220 9.93 -3.17 18.11
N PHE A 221 11.26 -3.34 18.10
CA PHE A 221 12.19 -2.25 17.75
C PHE A 221 11.96 -1.77 16.31
N GLN A 222 11.83 -2.68 15.34
CA GLN A 222 11.57 -2.33 13.94
C GLN A 222 10.24 -1.58 13.79
N LEU A 223 9.15 -2.09 14.39
CA LEU A 223 7.83 -1.47 14.36
C LEU A 223 7.85 -0.04 14.93
N VAL A 224 8.34 0.12 16.17
CA VAL A 224 8.42 1.42 16.86
C VAL A 224 9.30 2.42 16.10
N SER A 225 10.30 1.95 15.37
CA SER A 225 11.21 2.81 14.59
C SER A 225 10.58 3.47 13.35
N GLU A 226 9.52 2.88 12.80
CA GLU A 226 8.79 3.39 11.63
C GLU A 226 7.42 4.02 11.98
N MET A 227 6.93 3.84 13.20
CA MET A 227 5.73 4.52 13.71
C MET A 227 5.89 6.05 13.76
N LYS A 228 4.81 6.77 13.41
CA LYS A 228 4.75 8.24 13.45
C LYS A 228 3.71 8.72 14.44
N ALA A 229 4.07 9.68 15.28
CA ALA A 229 3.15 10.29 16.24
C ALA A 229 2.38 11.46 15.60
N GLU A 230 1.06 11.38 15.61
CA GLU A 230 0.14 12.40 15.10
C GLU A 230 -0.79 12.88 16.23
N TYR A 231 -1.18 14.15 16.18
CA TYR A 231 -2.05 14.79 17.18
C TYR A 231 -3.36 15.24 16.53
N PHE A 232 -4.48 14.87 17.13
CA PHE A 232 -5.83 15.12 16.61
C PHE A 232 -6.65 15.96 17.62
N PRO A 233 -7.22 17.12 17.23
CA PRO A 233 -8.25 17.81 18.04
C PRO A 233 -9.44 16.91 18.39
N PRO A 234 -10.26 17.30 19.39
CA PRO A 234 -11.54 16.63 19.67
C PRO A 234 -12.55 16.79 18.53
N LYS A 235 -13.43 15.78 18.37
CA LYS A 235 -14.50 15.68 17.36
C LYS A 235 -13.99 15.62 15.91
N GLU A 236 -12.77 15.14 15.71
CA GLU A 236 -12.21 14.83 14.40
C GLU A 236 -12.41 13.35 14.09
N ASP A 237 -12.79 13.07 12.84
CA ASP A 237 -12.97 11.71 12.32
C ASP A 237 -11.61 11.23 11.77
N VAL A 238 -10.97 10.28 12.46
CA VAL A 238 -9.60 9.78 12.18
C VAL A 238 -9.61 8.69 11.10
N ILE A 239 -10.64 7.84 11.12
CA ILE A 239 -10.89 6.78 10.14
C ILE A 239 -12.38 6.84 9.81
N LEU A 240 -12.75 6.70 8.54
CA LEU A 240 -14.15 6.65 8.12
C LEU A 240 -14.62 5.21 7.89
N GLN A 241 -15.87 4.91 8.25
CA GLN A 241 -16.51 3.64 7.94
C GLN A 241 -16.52 3.38 6.42
N ASN A 242 -16.19 2.15 6.02
CA ASN A 242 -15.99 1.71 4.63
C ASN A 242 -14.78 2.33 3.89
N GLU A 243 -13.90 3.06 4.57
CA GLU A 243 -12.64 3.52 3.99
C GLU A 243 -11.69 2.35 3.72
N ALA A 244 -10.83 2.47 2.72
CA ALA A 244 -9.80 1.48 2.44
C ALA A 244 -8.72 1.46 3.55
N PRO A 245 -8.26 0.28 4.00
CA PRO A 245 -7.34 0.17 5.13
C PRO A 245 -5.89 0.53 4.73
N THR A 246 -5.55 1.80 4.86
CA THR A 246 -4.23 2.38 4.56
C THR A 246 -3.26 2.24 5.74
N ASP A 247 -3.72 2.61 6.93
CA ASP A 247 -2.97 2.71 8.17
C ASP A 247 -3.81 2.18 9.34
N PHE A 248 -3.14 1.81 10.44
CA PHE A 248 -3.78 1.62 11.74
C PHE A 248 -3.10 2.48 12.80
N TYR A 249 -3.79 2.70 13.91
CA TYR A 249 -3.38 3.64 14.95
C TYR A 249 -3.35 2.97 16.33
N ILE A 250 -2.37 3.34 17.16
CA ILE A 250 -2.31 3.00 18.59
C ILE A 250 -2.55 4.27 19.40
N LEU A 251 -3.46 4.23 20.37
CA LEU A 251 -3.76 5.37 21.24
C LEU A 251 -2.67 5.54 22.30
N VAL A 252 -1.87 6.61 22.19
CA VAL A 252 -0.89 6.99 23.24
C VAL A 252 -1.59 7.75 24.36
N THR A 253 -2.33 8.79 24.00
CA THR A 253 -3.10 9.61 24.94
C THR A 253 -4.43 9.99 24.31
N GLY A 254 -5.44 10.22 25.15
CA GLY A 254 -6.76 10.65 24.70
C GLY A 254 -7.82 9.54 24.85
N ALA A 255 -8.88 9.66 24.07
CA ALA A 255 -9.98 8.71 24.00
C ALA A 255 -10.76 8.93 22.70
N VAL A 256 -11.28 7.86 22.14
CA VAL A 256 -11.84 7.83 20.79
C VAL A 256 -13.10 6.97 20.80
N ASP A 257 -14.20 7.51 20.29
CA ASP A 257 -15.48 6.80 20.20
C ASP A 257 -15.55 6.06 18.84
N LEU A 258 -15.91 4.78 18.87
CA LEU A 258 -16.16 3.95 17.69
C LEU A 258 -17.64 4.08 17.28
N LEU A 259 -17.88 4.48 16.04
CA LEU A 259 -19.20 4.82 15.52
C LEU A 259 -19.60 3.89 14.36
N THR A 260 -20.86 3.45 14.35
CA THR A 260 -21.50 2.85 13.16
C THR A 260 -22.62 3.72 12.64
N LEU A 261 -22.80 3.79 11.33
CA LEU A 261 -24.00 4.34 10.73
C LEU A 261 -25.11 3.28 10.67
N LYS A 262 -26.16 3.40 11.49
CA LYS A 262 -27.35 2.53 11.45
C LYS A 262 -28.58 3.37 11.14
N ASN A 263 -29.34 2.98 10.12
CA ASN A 263 -30.56 3.68 9.67
C ASN A 263 -30.38 5.20 9.43
N GLY A 264 -29.20 5.63 9.00
CA GLY A 264 -28.87 7.04 8.78
C GLY A 264 -28.49 7.84 10.05
N ALA A 265 -28.45 7.21 11.22
CA ALA A 265 -27.96 7.81 12.46
C ALA A 265 -26.58 7.25 12.86
N GLU A 266 -25.73 8.10 13.44
CA GLU A 266 -24.47 7.67 14.06
C GLU A 266 -24.76 7.07 15.45
N GLN A 267 -24.38 5.81 15.68
CA GLN A 267 -24.47 5.15 16.99
C GLN A 267 -23.06 4.83 17.51
N VAL A 268 -22.76 5.20 18.76
CA VAL A 268 -21.54 4.79 19.47
C VAL A 268 -21.64 3.30 19.81
N VAL A 269 -20.68 2.51 19.36
CA VAL A 269 -20.57 1.06 19.62
C VAL A 269 -19.55 0.78 20.73
N GLY A 270 -18.48 1.58 20.83
CA GLY A 270 -17.47 1.44 21.88
C GLY A 270 -16.63 2.71 22.09
N GLU A 271 -15.77 2.71 23.11
CA GLU A 271 -14.78 3.77 23.38
C GLU A 271 -13.40 3.14 23.58
N ALA A 272 -12.46 3.48 22.68
CA ALA A 272 -11.06 3.12 22.76
C ALA A 272 -10.27 4.13 23.63
N LYS A 273 -9.31 3.62 24.40
CA LYS A 273 -8.51 4.33 25.41
C LYS A 273 -7.01 4.14 25.15
N THR A 274 -6.17 4.79 25.95
CA THR A 274 -4.71 4.63 25.90
C THR A 274 -4.31 3.15 25.98
N GLY A 275 -3.53 2.68 24.99
CA GLY A 275 -3.10 1.30 24.84
C GLY A 275 -3.91 0.49 23.82
N ASP A 276 -5.08 0.98 23.42
CA ASP A 276 -5.93 0.30 22.44
C ASP A 276 -5.51 0.62 20.99
N LEU A 277 -5.89 -0.27 20.08
CA LEU A 277 -5.68 -0.16 18.64
C LEU A 277 -6.96 0.35 17.95
N CYS A 278 -6.80 0.96 16.77
CA CYS A 278 -7.88 1.30 15.87
C CYS A 278 -7.47 1.06 14.40
N GLY A 279 -8.30 0.32 13.65
CA GLY A 279 -8.16 0.09 12.21
C GLY A 279 -7.28 -1.11 11.82
N GLU A 280 -6.76 -1.84 12.80
CA GLU A 280 -5.88 -3.00 12.64
C GLU A 280 -6.57 -4.19 11.96
N ILE A 281 -7.86 -4.44 12.25
CA ILE A 281 -8.67 -5.46 11.57
C ILE A 281 -8.74 -5.19 10.06
N GLY A 282 -8.94 -3.92 9.68
CA GLY A 282 -8.93 -3.51 8.28
C GLY A 282 -7.56 -3.76 7.63
N VAL A 283 -6.47 -3.41 8.32
CA VAL A 283 -5.10 -3.57 7.79
C VAL A 283 -4.68 -5.04 7.66
N LEU A 284 -4.96 -5.86 8.67
CA LEU A 284 -4.58 -7.27 8.77
C LEU A 284 -5.43 -8.16 7.84
N CYS A 285 -6.76 -8.06 7.92
CA CYS A 285 -7.69 -8.85 7.09
C CYS A 285 -7.89 -8.24 5.69
N TYR A 286 -7.29 -7.08 5.42
CA TYR A 286 -7.41 -6.31 4.17
C TYR A 286 -8.86 -6.04 3.72
N ARG A 287 -9.68 -5.54 4.66
CA ARG A 287 -11.09 -5.21 4.45
C ARG A 287 -11.38 -3.73 4.74
N PRO A 288 -12.46 -3.15 4.19
CA PRO A 288 -12.89 -1.79 4.51
C PRO A 288 -13.08 -1.60 6.03
N GLN A 289 -12.86 -0.38 6.51
CA GLN A 289 -12.90 -0.09 7.93
C GLN A 289 -14.32 -0.23 8.50
N LEU A 290 -14.47 -1.06 9.55
CA LEU A 290 -15.77 -1.46 10.11
C LEU A 290 -16.50 -0.29 10.80
N PHE A 291 -15.74 0.64 11.37
CA PHE A 291 -16.23 1.72 12.23
C PHE A 291 -15.65 3.07 11.78
N THR A 292 -16.43 4.14 11.94
CA THR A 292 -15.88 5.51 11.95
C THR A 292 -15.25 5.75 13.32
N VAL A 293 -14.04 6.28 13.35
CA VAL A 293 -13.21 6.40 14.56
C VAL A 293 -13.08 7.89 14.89
N ARG A 294 -13.79 8.38 15.90
CA ARG A 294 -13.88 9.83 16.21
C ARG A 294 -13.23 10.19 17.54
N THR A 295 -12.37 11.20 17.55
CA THR A 295 -11.76 11.68 18.79
C THR A 295 -12.78 12.32 19.74
N LYS A 296 -12.71 11.95 21.02
CA LYS A 296 -13.55 12.53 22.09
C LYS A 296 -12.89 13.74 22.76
N ARG A 297 -11.57 13.67 22.86
CA ARG A 297 -10.66 14.67 23.45
C ARG A 297 -9.41 14.80 22.57
N LEU A 298 -8.58 15.82 22.83
CA LEU A 298 -7.23 15.90 22.25
C LEU A 298 -6.53 14.56 22.44
N SER A 299 -6.12 13.93 21.33
CA SER A 299 -5.58 12.58 21.33
C SER A 299 -4.26 12.53 20.55
N GLN A 300 -3.30 11.76 21.06
CA GLN A 300 -2.04 11.46 20.39
C GLN A 300 -2.09 10.00 19.94
N LEU A 301 -1.95 9.79 18.63
CA LEU A 301 -2.03 8.47 18.01
C LEU A 301 -0.69 8.13 17.35
N LEU A 302 -0.24 6.89 17.48
CA LEU A 302 0.88 6.35 16.69
C LEU A 302 0.32 5.67 15.45
N ARG A 303 0.59 6.26 14.29
CA ARG A 303 0.23 5.73 12.99
C ARG A 303 1.29 4.75 12.50
N LEU A 304 0.88 3.61 11.99
CA LEU A 304 1.72 2.70 11.20
C LEU A 304 1.03 2.34 9.89
N ASN A 305 1.78 2.43 8.79
CA ASN A 305 1.25 2.13 7.46
C ASN A 305 1.21 0.62 7.19
N ARG A 306 0.15 0.17 6.50
CA ARG A 306 -0.05 -1.23 6.10
C ARG A 306 1.16 -1.81 5.36
N THR A 307 1.76 -1.07 4.43
CA THR A 307 2.89 -1.58 3.64
C THR A 307 4.15 -1.74 4.48
N THR A 308 4.48 -0.76 5.32
CA THR A 308 5.63 -0.86 6.24
C THR A 308 5.42 -1.98 7.26
N PHE A 309 4.21 -2.08 7.82
CA PHE A 309 3.86 -3.14 8.76
C PHE A 309 4.00 -4.54 8.16
N LEU A 310 3.40 -4.77 6.98
CA LEU A 310 3.48 -6.08 6.32
C LEU A 310 4.91 -6.45 5.93
N ASN A 311 5.72 -5.51 5.43
CA ASN A 311 7.13 -5.77 5.11
C ASN A 311 7.95 -6.16 6.37
N ILE A 312 7.69 -5.49 7.49
CA ILE A 312 8.34 -5.76 8.78
C ILE A 312 7.89 -7.13 9.35
N VAL A 313 6.62 -7.49 9.22
CA VAL A 313 6.12 -8.81 9.65
C VAL A 313 6.59 -9.93 8.70
N GLN A 314 6.69 -9.68 7.39
CA GLN A 314 7.23 -10.63 6.41
C GLN A 314 8.70 -10.97 6.63
N SER A 315 9.51 -10.03 7.15
CA SER A 315 10.91 -10.32 7.52
C SER A 315 11.04 -11.08 8.84
N ASN A 316 9.99 -11.12 9.67
CA ASN A 316 9.96 -11.78 10.98
C ASN A 316 8.78 -12.77 11.05
N VAL A 317 8.77 -13.76 10.14
CA VAL A 317 7.62 -14.68 9.91
C VAL A 317 7.13 -15.36 11.19
N GLY A 318 8.04 -15.77 12.09
CA GLY A 318 7.70 -16.39 13.37
C GLY A 318 6.83 -15.49 14.25
N ASP A 319 7.26 -14.25 14.48
CA ASP A 319 6.46 -13.26 15.21
C ASP A 319 5.15 -12.90 14.49
N GLY A 320 5.12 -12.97 13.16
CA GLY A 320 3.91 -12.81 12.36
C GLY A 320 2.81 -13.85 12.69
N THR A 321 3.20 -15.08 13.06
CA THR A 321 2.23 -16.07 13.57
C THR A 321 1.64 -15.64 14.91
N ILE A 322 2.45 -15.07 15.81
CA ILE A 322 2.05 -14.61 17.14
C ILE A 322 1.07 -13.44 17.01
N VAL A 323 1.38 -12.46 16.16
CA VAL A 323 0.51 -11.32 15.83
C VAL A 323 -0.85 -11.78 15.31
N MET A 324 -0.89 -12.76 14.40
CA MET A 324 -2.16 -13.28 13.87
C MET A 324 -2.94 -14.07 14.92
N ASN A 325 -2.27 -14.89 15.74
CA ASN A 325 -2.91 -15.61 16.85
C ASN A 325 -3.48 -14.67 17.90
N ASN A 326 -2.79 -13.57 18.23
CA ASN A 326 -3.28 -12.52 19.12
C ASN A 326 -4.55 -11.85 18.56
N LEU A 327 -4.61 -11.60 17.24
CA LEU A 327 -5.83 -11.09 16.59
C LEU A 327 -6.98 -12.09 16.69
N LEU A 328 -6.76 -13.37 16.33
CA LEU A 328 -7.80 -14.40 16.35
C LEU A 328 -8.31 -14.65 17.77
N GLN A 329 -7.44 -14.64 18.78
CA GLN A 329 -7.85 -14.76 20.18
C GLN A 329 -8.69 -13.55 20.59
N HIS A 330 -8.26 -12.33 20.25
CA HIS A 330 -9.05 -11.13 20.55
C HIS A 330 -10.44 -11.17 19.90
N LEU A 331 -10.55 -11.62 18.64
CA LEU A 331 -11.82 -11.78 17.94
C LEU A 331 -12.72 -12.88 18.54
N LYS A 332 -12.15 -13.86 19.25
CA LYS A 332 -12.89 -14.88 20.02
C LYS A 332 -13.35 -14.38 21.38
N ASP A 333 -12.58 -13.47 21.99
CA ASP A 333 -12.88 -12.90 23.31
C ASP A 333 -13.90 -11.74 23.24
N VAL A 334 -14.22 -11.22 22.05
CA VAL A 334 -15.17 -10.10 21.86
C VAL A 334 -16.55 -10.62 21.44
N ASP A 335 -17.50 -10.57 22.38
CA ASP A 335 -18.93 -10.88 22.18
C ASP A 335 -19.67 -9.79 21.35
N ASP A 336 -19.24 -9.57 20.10
CA ASP A 336 -19.95 -8.72 19.12
C ASP A 336 -20.29 -9.55 17.87
N PRO A 337 -21.57 -9.57 17.40
CA PRO A 337 -21.94 -10.28 16.17
C PRO A 337 -21.10 -9.87 14.95
N ILE A 338 -20.70 -8.60 14.83
CA ILE A 338 -19.83 -8.12 13.74
C ILE A 338 -18.44 -8.76 13.85
N MET A 339 -17.89 -8.88 15.07
CA MET A 339 -16.60 -9.53 15.29
C MET A 339 -16.66 -11.05 15.07
N SER A 340 -17.80 -11.68 15.32
CA SER A 340 -18.00 -13.11 15.02
C SER A 340 -18.02 -13.41 13.51
N GLU A 341 -18.67 -12.58 12.69
CA GLU A 341 -18.63 -12.67 11.23
C GLU A 341 -17.19 -12.44 10.72
N VAL A 342 -16.51 -11.43 11.27
CA VAL A 342 -15.11 -11.12 11.01
C VAL A 342 -14.19 -12.30 11.34
N LEU A 343 -14.39 -12.99 12.46
CA LEU A 343 -13.62 -14.16 12.86
C LEU A 343 -13.79 -15.28 11.83
N VAL A 344 -15.03 -15.65 11.50
CA VAL A 344 -15.34 -16.72 10.55
C VAL A 344 -14.75 -16.42 9.17
N GLU A 345 -14.87 -15.18 8.68
CA GLU A 345 -14.25 -14.79 7.40
C GLU A 345 -12.71 -14.89 7.47
N THR A 346 -12.10 -14.45 8.57
CA THR A 346 -10.63 -14.46 8.74
C THR A 346 -10.07 -15.89 8.87
N GLU A 347 -10.75 -16.77 9.62
CA GLU A 347 -10.36 -18.20 9.70
C GLU A 347 -10.49 -18.90 8.34
N ASN A 348 -11.53 -18.58 7.55
CA ASN A 348 -11.67 -19.07 6.17
C ASN A 348 -10.57 -18.52 5.23
N MET A 349 -10.18 -17.25 5.36
CA MET A 349 -9.06 -16.65 4.61
C MET A 349 -7.73 -17.34 4.94
N LEU A 350 -7.47 -17.62 6.22
CA LEU A 350 -6.28 -18.33 6.69
C LEU A 350 -6.26 -19.79 6.22
N ALA A 351 -7.38 -20.52 6.31
CA ALA A 351 -7.50 -21.89 5.79
C ALA A 351 -7.24 -21.98 4.28
N ARG A 352 -7.58 -20.93 3.52
CA ARG A 352 -7.31 -20.79 2.08
C ARG A 352 -5.93 -20.19 1.76
N GLY A 353 -5.15 -19.77 2.76
CA GLY A 353 -3.82 -19.19 2.61
C GLY A 353 -3.76 -17.83 1.89
N ARG A 354 -4.86 -17.06 1.89
CA ARG A 354 -4.98 -15.77 1.20
C ARG A 354 -5.33 -14.64 2.17
N MET A 355 -4.41 -13.67 2.29
CA MET A 355 -4.62 -12.39 2.99
C MET A 355 -4.74 -11.20 2.02
N ASP A 356 -4.75 -11.47 0.71
CA ASP A 356 -5.05 -10.48 -0.32
C ASP A 356 -6.56 -10.42 -0.58
N LEU A 357 -7.02 -9.24 -1.03
CA LEU A 357 -8.39 -8.72 -0.98
C LEU A 357 -9.48 -9.78 -1.31
N PRO A 358 -10.67 -9.75 -0.68
CA PRO A 358 -11.83 -10.60 -1.04
C PRO A 358 -12.45 -10.30 -2.42
N LEU A 359 -11.62 -9.93 -3.40
CA LEU A 359 -11.87 -10.06 -4.84
C LEU A 359 -11.87 -11.55 -5.23
N SER A 360 -12.85 -12.29 -4.72
CA SER A 360 -13.20 -13.58 -5.29
C SER A 360 -13.70 -13.39 -6.72
N LEU A 361 -13.53 -14.42 -7.55
CA LEU A 361 -14.15 -14.45 -8.88
C LEU A 361 -15.68 -14.34 -8.76
N CYS A 362 -16.25 -14.88 -7.69
CA CYS A 362 -17.66 -14.74 -7.31
C CYS A 362 -18.10 -13.28 -7.13
N PHE A 363 -17.30 -12.43 -6.47
CA PHE A 363 -17.61 -11.01 -6.29
C PHE A 363 -17.58 -10.23 -7.61
N ALA A 364 -16.60 -10.52 -8.49
CA ALA A 364 -16.53 -9.89 -9.81
C ALA A 364 -17.71 -10.34 -10.71
N ALA A 365 -18.06 -11.63 -10.68
CA ALA A 365 -19.24 -12.16 -11.36
C ALA A 365 -20.56 -11.58 -10.83
N LEU A 366 -20.68 -11.38 -9.51
CA LEU A 366 -21.87 -10.79 -8.88
C LEU A 366 -22.15 -9.36 -9.35
N ARG A 367 -21.09 -8.58 -9.64
CA ARG A 367 -21.17 -7.23 -10.20
C ARG A 367 -21.28 -7.19 -11.73
N GLY A 368 -21.11 -8.32 -12.42
CA GLY A 368 -21.00 -8.37 -13.88
C GLY A 368 -19.74 -7.70 -14.45
N ASP A 369 -18.71 -7.46 -13.62
CA ASP A 369 -17.50 -6.75 -14.02
C ASP A 369 -16.51 -7.70 -14.72
N ASN A 370 -16.70 -7.85 -16.03
CA ASN A 370 -15.88 -8.68 -16.90
C ASN A 370 -14.40 -8.22 -16.96
N LEU A 371 -14.12 -6.93 -16.79
CA LEU A 371 -12.75 -6.40 -16.84
C LEU A 371 -11.98 -6.80 -15.57
N LEU A 372 -12.61 -6.66 -14.41
CA LEU A 372 -12.09 -7.11 -13.12
C LEU A 372 -11.91 -8.62 -13.10
N LEU A 373 -12.93 -9.37 -13.55
CA LEU A 373 -12.89 -10.82 -13.66
C LEU A 373 -11.72 -11.29 -14.54
N HIS A 374 -11.48 -10.63 -15.68
CA HIS A 374 -10.36 -10.95 -16.57
C HIS A 374 -9.01 -10.65 -15.92
N GLN A 375 -8.89 -9.55 -15.17
CA GLN A 375 -7.65 -9.24 -14.44
C GLN A 375 -7.36 -10.28 -13.34
N LEU A 376 -8.38 -10.77 -12.64
CA LEU A 376 -8.24 -11.81 -11.61
C LEU A 376 -7.84 -13.17 -12.22
N LEU A 377 -8.52 -13.60 -13.28
CA LEU A 377 -8.19 -14.83 -14.01
C LEU A 377 -6.76 -14.78 -14.60
N LYS A 378 -6.36 -13.64 -15.17
CA LYS A 378 -5.01 -13.40 -15.68
C LYS A 378 -3.93 -13.39 -14.58
N ARG A 379 -4.29 -13.12 -13.33
CA ARG A 379 -3.41 -13.26 -12.14
C ARG A 379 -3.31 -14.70 -11.62
N GLY A 380 -4.06 -15.64 -12.19
CA GLY A 380 -3.98 -17.07 -11.89
C GLY A 380 -4.91 -17.54 -10.76
N LEU A 381 -6.02 -16.84 -10.49
CA LEU A 381 -7.10 -17.40 -9.67
C LEU A 381 -7.77 -18.57 -10.44
N ASP A 382 -8.11 -19.65 -9.74
CA ASP A 382 -8.77 -20.82 -10.33
C ASP A 382 -10.26 -20.52 -10.58
N PRO A 383 -10.76 -20.63 -11.83
CA PRO A 383 -12.18 -20.40 -12.17
C PRO A 383 -13.18 -21.27 -11.40
N ASN A 384 -12.72 -22.40 -10.85
CA ASN A 384 -13.55 -23.39 -10.18
C ASN A 384 -13.68 -23.16 -8.67
N GLU A 385 -13.09 -22.09 -8.13
CA GLU A 385 -13.26 -21.77 -6.72
C GLU A 385 -14.70 -21.40 -6.39
N SER A 386 -15.19 -22.03 -5.32
CA SER A 386 -16.50 -21.84 -4.76
C SER A 386 -16.49 -20.86 -3.57
N ASP A 387 -17.64 -20.21 -3.36
CA ASP A 387 -17.95 -19.52 -2.12
C ASP A 387 -18.25 -20.50 -0.97
N ASN A 388 -18.65 -19.98 0.19
CA ASN A 388 -18.96 -20.78 1.37
C ASN A 388 -20.19 -21.68 1.19
N ASN A 389 -21.01 -21.46 0.16
CA ASN A 389 -22.17 -22.29 -0.21
C ASN A 389 -21.83 -23.29 -1.32
N GLY A 390 -20.58 -23.37 -1.78
CA GLY A 390 -20.19 -24.22 -2.91
C GLY A 390 -20.40 -23.58 -4.28
N ARG A 391 -20.92 -22.36 -4.37
CA ARG A 391 -21.21 -21.70 -5.65
C ARG A 391 -19.95 -21.11 -6.25
N THR A 392 -19.60 -21.58 -7.44
CA THR A 392 -18.50 -21.01 -8.24
C THR A 392 -18.91 -19.71 -8.91
N ALA A 393 -17.92 -18.93 -9.37
CA ALA A 393 -18.18 -17.69 -10.12
C ALA A 393 -19.09 -17.90 -11.35
N LEU A 394 -19.08 -19.11 -11.92
CA LEU A 394 -19.92 -19.48 -13.06
C LEU A 394 -21.40 -19.63 -12.68
N HIS A 395 -21.72 -20.10 -11.47
CA HIS A 395 -23.11 -20.12 -10.96
C HIS A 395 -23.67 -18.70 -10.89
N ILE A 396 -22.90 -17.78 -10.32
CA ILE A 396 -23.32 -16.39 -10.13
C ILE A 396 -23.44 -15.65 -11.47
N ALA A 397 -22.47 -15.84 -12.37
CA ALA A 397 -22.53 -15.27 -13.72
C ALA A 397 -23.74 -15.80 -14.52
N ALA A 398 -24.09 -17.08 -14.33
CA ALA A 398 -25.24 -17.72 -14.96
C ALA A 398 -26.57 -17.20 -14.41
N SER A 399 -26.73 -17.14 -13.08
CA SER A 399 -27.90 -16.59 -12.37
C SER A 399 -28.18 -15.12 -12.77
N LYS A 400 -27.11 -14.36 -13.05
CA LYS A 400 -27.19 -12.95 -13.50
C LYS A 400 -27.29 -12.76 -15.02
N GLY A 401 -27.33 -13.82 -15.83
CA GLY A 401 -27.38 -13.71 -17.29
C GLY A 401 -26.16 -13.01 -17.92
N SER A 402 -25.03 -13.00 -17.22
CA SER A 402 -23.86 -12.19 -17.60
C SER A 402 -22.99 -12.89 -18.64
N GLU A 403 -23.44 -12.91 -19.90
CA GLU A 403 -22.80 -13.57 -21.06
C GLU A 403 -21.28 -13.37 -21.11
N ASN A 404 -20.80 -12.12 -21.00
CA ASN A 404 -19.38 -11.78 -21.03
C ASN A 404 -18.57 -12.42 -19.89
N CYS A 405 -19.17 -12.59 -18.71
CA CYS A 405 -18.52 -13.24 -17.58
C CYS A 405 -18.52 -14.77 -17.76
N VAL A 406 -19.60 -15.33 -18.30
CA VAL A 406 -19.73 -16.77 -18.61
C VAL A 406 -18.70 -17.20 -19.66
N LEU A 407 -18.64 -16.50 -20.81
CA LEU A 407 -17.63 -16.74 -21.85
C LEU A 407 -16.20 -16.72 -21.28
N LEU A 408 -15.89 -15.67 -20.53
CA LEU A 408 -14.55 -15.47 -19.96
C LEU A 408 -14.17 -16.55 -18.93
N LEU A 409 -15.10 -17.03 -18.12
CA LEU A 409 -14.86 -18.14 -17.19
C LEU A 409 -14.63 -19.46 -17.93
N LEU A 410 -15.39 -19.72 -19.00
CA LEU A 410 -15.27 -20.91 -19.84
C LEU A 410 -13.95 -20.92 -20.64
N ASP A 411 -13.52 -19.76 -21.18
CA ASP A 411 -12.21 -19.58 -21.83
C ASP A 411 -11.05 -19.96 -20.90
N TYR A 412 -11.16 -19.65 -19.61
CA TYR A 412 -10.16 -20.02 -18.59
C TYR A 412 -10.37 -21.44 -18.01
N ARG A 413 -11.29 -22.24 -18.57
CA ARG A 413 -11.63 -23.62 -18.17
C ARG A 413 -12.37 -23.77 -16.84
N ALA A 414 -13.33 -22.90 -16.56
CA ALA A 414 -14.36 -23.18 -15.56
C ALA A 414 -15.16 -24.43 -15.95
N ASN A 415 -15.44 -25.30 -14.98
CA ASN A 415 -16.23 -26.51 -15.15
C ASN A 415 -17.74 -26.16 -15.14
N PRO A 416 -18.47 -26.29 -16.26
CA PRO A 416 -19.89 -25.96 -16.34
C PRO A 416 -20.80 -26.94 -15.56
N ASN A 417 -20.25 -28.06 -15.10
CA ASN A 417 -20.96 -29.11 -14.35
C ASN A 417 -20.56 -29.13 -12.85
N SER A 418 -19.98 -28.03 -12.35
CA SER A 418 -19.71 -27.86 -10.91
C SER A 418 -21.03 -27.84 -10.13
N ARG A 419 -21.11 -28.51 -8.97
CA ARG A 419 -22.27 -28.46 -8.07
C ARG A 419 -22.00 -27.54 -6.88
N ASP A 420 -23.02 -26.81 -6.44
CA ASP A 420 -23.01 -26.17 -5.13
C ASP A 420 -23.47 -27.12 -4.00
N SER A 421 -23.60 -26.61 -2.77
CA SER A 421 -23.99 -27.43 -1.60
C SER A 421 -25.45 -27.88 -1.62
N GLU A 422 -26.31 -27.23 -2.41
CA GLU A 422 -27.71 -27.61 -2.62
C GLU A 422 -27.86 -28.58 -3.82
N GLY A 423 -26.77 -28.80 -4.56
CA GLY A 423 -26.78 -29.64 -5.76
C GLY A 423 -27.22 -28.90 -7.03
N ASN A 424 -27.31 -27.58 -6.99
CA ASN A 424 -27.52 -26.74 -8.18
C ASN A 424 -26.30 -26.81 -9.09
N VAL A 425 -26.51 -26.55 -10.38
CA VAL A 425 -25.45 -26.41 -11.40
C VAL A 425 -25.61 -25.07 -12.13
N PRO A 426 -24.56 -24.49 -12.76
CA PRO A 426 -24.68 -23.22 -13.47
C PRO A 426 -25.75 -23.20 -14.56
N LEU A 427 -26.02 -24.33 -15.21
CA LEU A 427 -27.11 -24.46 -16.19
C LEU A 427 -28.50 -24.26 -15.55
N TRP A 428 -28.71 -24.77 -14.33
CA TRP A 428 -29.95 -24.61 -13.59
C TRP A 428 -30.18 -23.15 -13.17
N GLU A 429 -29.14 -22.47 -12.68
CA GLU A 429 -29.17 -21.03 -12.36
C GLU A 429 -29.54 -20.17 -13.59
N ALA A 430 -29.03 -20.51 -14.78
CA ALA A 430 -29.40 -19.83 -16.02
C ALA A 430 -30.86 -20.08 -16.43
N MET A 431 -31.37 -21.30 -16.24
CA MET A 431 -32.78 -21.67 -16.50
C MET A 431 -33.74 -20.97 -15.52
N LEU A 432 -33.41 -20.96 -14.23
CA LEU A 432 -34.18 -20.29 -13.19
C LEU A 432 -34.27 -18.77 -13.42
N GLY A 433 -33.20 -18.18 -13.96
CA GLY A 433 -33.17 -16.78 -14.39
C GLY A 433 -33.78 -16.48 -15.78
N GLY A 434 -34.13 -17.50 -16.57
CA GLY A 434 -34.67 -17.35 -17.93
C GLY A 434 -33.66 -16.90 -18.99
N HIS A 435 -32.35 -17.08 -18.76
CA HIS A 435 -31.28 -16.48 -19.57
C HIS A 435 -30.91 -17.35 -20.79
N GLU A 436 -31.79 -17.38 -21.81
CA GLU A 436 -31.65 -18.22 -23.03
C GLU A 436 -30.25 -18.20 -23.69
N THR A 437 -29.58 -17.06 -23.75
CA THR A 437 -28.26 -16.91 -24.38
C THR A 437 -27.18 -17.61 -23.58
N VAL A 438 -27.21 -17.45 -22.26
CA VAL A 438 -26.30 -18.15 -21.32
C VAL A 438 -26.56 -19.65 -21.31
N ILE A 439 -27.83 -20.09 -21.37
CA ILE A 439 -28.20 -21.51 -21.47
C ILE A 439 -27.53 -22.14 -22.71
N LYS A 440 -27.61 -21.49 -23.88
CA LYS A 440 -26.96 -21.94 -25.12
C LYS A 440 -25.43 -22.05 -24.95
N LEU A 441 -24.79 -20.99 -24.45
CA LEU A 441 -23.33 -20.95 -24.22
C LEU A 441 -22.83 -22.04 -23.28
N LEU A 442 -23.57 -22.33 -22.20
CA LEU A 442 -23.24 -23.39 -21.25
C LEU A 442 -23.37 -24.78 -21.90
N ILE A 443 -24.43 -25.03 -22.68
CA ILE A 443 -24.64 -26.31 -23.38
C ILE A 443 -23.58 -26.53 -24.47
N ASP A 444 -23.27 -25.50 -25.26
CA ASP A 444 -22.20 -25.55 -26.27
C ASP A 444 -20.82 -25.86 -25.63
N SER A 445 -20.66 -25.52 -24.35
CA SER A 445 -19.47 -25.80 -23.54
C SER A 445 -19.53 -27.12 -22.76
N GLY A 446 -20.56 -27.95 -22.97
CA GLY A 446 -20.72 -29.27 -22.35
C GLY A 446 -21.41 -29.30 -20.98
N ALA A 447 -22.21 -28.28 -20.65
CA ALA A 447 -23.10 -28.33 -19.49
C ALA A 447 -24.19 -29.39 -19.68
N ASN A 448 -24.51 -30.16 -18.63
CA ASN A 448 -25.57 -31.15 -18.64
C ASN A 448 -26.32 -31.14 -17.29
N LEU A 449 -27.65 -31.03 -17.36
CA LEU A 449 -28.54 -30.96 -16.19
C LEU A 449 -28.48 -32.21 -15.31
N HIS A 450 -28.04 -33.36 -15.85
CA HIS A 450 -27.83 -34.60 -15.11
C HIS A 450 -26.81 -34.51 -13.97
N PHE A 451 -25.89 -33.53 -14.02
CA PHE A 451 -24.94 -33.33 -12.93
C PHE A 451 -25.54 -32.63 -11.70
N GLY A 452 -26.74 -32.04 -11.79
CA GLY A 452 -27.45 -31.42 -10.67
C GLY A 452 -28.42 -32.36 -9.94
N ASP A 453 -29.21 -31.85 -9.00
CA ASP A 453 -30.38 -32.56 -8.46
C ASP A 453 -31.65 -32.21 -9.26
N ILE A 454 -31.91 -32.99 -10.32
CA ILE A 454 -33.11 -32.84 -11.14
C ILE A 454 -34.41 -32.98 -10.33
N GLY A 455 -34.40 -33.78 -9.25
CA GLY A 455 -35.56 -33.94 -8.38
C GLY A 455 -35.89 -32.64 -7.65
N GLN A 456 -34.87 -32.00 -7.07
CA GLN A 456 -35.00 -30.65 -6.48
C GLN A 456 -35.43 -29.62 -7.53
N PHE A 457 -34.84 -29.66 -8.73
CA PHE A 457 -35.17 -28.73 -9.82
C PHE A 457 -36.65 -28.82 -10.23
N ALA A 458 -37.18 -30.04 -10.38
CA ALA A 458 -38.58 -30.27 -10.68
C ALA A 458 -39.52 -29.85 -9.53
N CYS A 459 -39.10 -30.03 -8.26
CA CYS A 459 -39.85 -29.57 -7.09
C CYS A 459 -39.95 -28.04 -7.08
N THR A 460 -38.84 -27.32 -7.19
CA THR A 460 -38.83 -25.85 -7.23
C THR A 460 -39.62 -25.28 -8.41
N ALA A 461 -39.62 -25.95 -9.56
CA ALA A 461 -40.46 -25.58 -10.70
C ALA A 461 -41.98 -25.74 -10.40
N ALA A 462 -42.35 -26.76 -9.62
CA ALA A 462 -43.73 -27.00 -9.17
C ALA A 462 -44.18 -26.04 -8.06
N GLU A 463 -43.29 -25.71 -7.09
CA GLU A 463 -43.50 -24.68 -6.06
C GLU A 463 -43.80 -23.31 -6.69
N GLN A 464 -43.05 -22.94 -7.74
CA GLN A 464 -43.22 -21.67 -8.45
C GLN A 464 -44.41 -21.66 -9.43
N ASN A 465 -45.19 -22.75 -9.51
CA ASN A 465 -46.24 -22.97 -10.52
C ASN A 465 -45.77 -22.71 -11.98
N ASN A 466 -44.51 -23.06 -12.29
CA ASN A 466 -43.87 -22.70 -13.56
C ASN A 466 -43.82 -23.89 -14.54
N LEU A 467 -44.94 -24.12 -15.23
CA LEU A 467 -45.08 -25.16 -16.26
C LEU A 467 -44.06 -25.03 -17.42
N ASN A 468 -43.62 -23.82 -17.76
CA ASN A 468 -42.64 -23.62 -18.82
C ASN A 468 -41.26 -24.13 -18.40
N LEU A 469 -40.86 -23.86 -17.16
CA LEU A 469 -39.58 -24.29 -16.61
C LEU A 469 -39.53 -25.83 -16.46
N LEU A 470 -40.64 -26.49 -16.11
CA LEU A 470 -40.76 -27.96 -16.19
C LEU A 470 -40.57 -28.51 -17.61
N LYS A 471 -41.13 -27.84 -18.64
CA LYS A 471 -40.90 -28.22 -20.05
C LYS A 471 -39.45 -28.00 -20.49
N GLU A 472 -38.78 -26.97 -19.97
CA GLU A 472 -37.36 -26.73 -20.25
C GLU A 472 -36.45 -27.77 -19.60
N ILE A 473 -36.73 -28.21 -18.35
CA ILE A 473 -36.02 -29.35 -17.72
C ILE A 473 -36.03 -30.56 -18.66
N ILE A 474 -37.19 -30.93 -19.20
CA ILE A 474 -37.34 -32.07 -20.12
C ILE A 474 -36.62 -31.81 -21.45
N ARG A 475 -36.75 -30.60 -22.01
CA ARG A 475 -36.06 -30.19 -23.25
C ARG A 475 -34.54 -30.35 -23.17
N TYR A 476 -33.97 -30.14 -21.98
CA TYR A 476 -32.54 -30.28 -21.71
C TYR A 476 -32.15 -31.63 -21.06
N GLY A 477 -33.02 -32.64 -21.18
CA GLY A 477 -32.73 -34.03 -20.80
C GLY A 477 -32.91 -34.36 -19.31
N GLY A 478 -33.57 -33.50 -18.55
CA GLY A 478 -33.94 -33.73 -17.16
C GLY A 478 -35.22 -34.56 -17.02
N ASP A 479 -35.17 -35.54 -16.12
CA ASP A 479 -36.27 -36.42 -15.74
C ASP A 479 -37.02 -35.85 -14.52
N VAL A 480 -38.18 -35.22 -14.78
CA VAL A 480 -39.03 -34.56 -13.78
C VAL A 480 -39.75 -35.51 -12.81
N THR A 481 -39.67 -36.83 -13.04
CA THR A 481 -40.32 -37.84 -12.16
C THR A 481 -39.47 -38.22 -10.94
N ARG A 482 -38.22 -37.76 -10.89
CA ARG A 482 -37.27 -38.04 -9.81
C ARG A 482 -37.68 -37.41 -8.50
N SER A 483 -37.33 -38.09 -7.40
CA SER A 483 -37.37 -37.50 -6.06
C SER A 483 -36.11 -36.67 -5.80
N LYS A 484 -36.24 -35.67 -4.93
CA LYS A 484 -35.13 -34.89 -4.35
C LYS A 484 -34.09 -35.82 -3.68
N MET A 485 -32.86 -35.33 -3.49
CA MET A 485 -31.78 -36.00 -2.74
C MET A 485 -32.18 -36.63 -1.39
N ASP A 486 -33.17 -36.08 -0.68
CA ASP A 486 -33.71 -36.63 0.57
C ASP A 486 -34.41 -38.00 0.38
N GLY A 487 -34.58 -38.43 -0.89
CA GLY A 487 -34.93 -39.77 -1.31
C GLY A 487 -36.41 -39.96 -1.65
N THR A 488 -37.28 -39.08 -1.16
CA THR A 488 -38.70 -39.39 -0.98
C THR A 488 -39.65 -38.46 -1.76
N THR A 489 -39.63 -37.16 -1.47
CA THR A 489 -40.52 -36.17 -2.10
C THR A 489 -40.24 -36.02 -3.61
N THR A 490 -41.30 -36.07 -4.41
CA THR A 490 -41.28 -35.80 -5.87
C THR A 490 -42.03 -34.51 -6.19
N ALA A 491 -41.80 -33.94 -7.38
CA ALA A 491 -42.52 -32.77 -7.87
C ALA A 491 -44.05 -32.93 -7.89
N LEU A 492 -44.55 -34.18 -7.97
CA LEU A 492 -45.99 -34.46 -7.89
C LEU A 492 -46.56 -34.24 -6.47
N HIS A 493 -45.81 -34.54 -5.40
CA HIS A 493 -46.23 -34.22 -4.04
C HIS A 493 -46.40 -32.71 -3.86
N VAL A 494 -45.40 -31.94 -4.31
CA VAL A 494 -45.41 -30.48 -4.30
C VAL A 494 -46.59 -29.92 -5.10
N ALA A 495 -46.79 -30.40 -6.33
CA ALA A 495 -47.87 -29.95 -7.19
C ALA A 495 -49.28 -30.23 -6.60
N VAL A 496 -49.41 -31.29 -5.80
CA VAL A 496 -50.63 -31.58 -5.04
C VAL A 496 -50.75 -30.67 -3.81
N CYS A 497 -49.70 -30.51 -3.01
CA CYS A 497 -49.66 -29.58 -1.86
C CYS A 497 -50.10 -28.15 -2.23
N GLU A 498 -49.62 -27.66 -3.38
CA GLU A 498 -49.93 -26.31 -3.87
C GLU A 498 -51.26 -26.25 -4.67
N GLY A 499 -51.97 -27.38 -4.84
CA GLY A 499 -53.22 -27.45 -5.60
C GLY A 499 -53.08 -27.17 -7.11
N ASN A 500 -51.87 -27.26 -7.68
CA ASN A 500 -51.55 -26.84 -9.05
C ASN A 500 -52.01 -27.87 -10.10
N ILE A 501 -53.31 -27.89 -10.40
CA ILE A 501 -54.00 -28.81 -11.31
C ILE A 501 -53.29 -29.00 -12.67
N GLU A 502 -52.79 -27.91 -13.28
CA GLU A 502 -52.11 -27.99 -14.58
C GLU A 502 -50.77 -28.72 -14.51
N ILE A 503 -50.01 -28.51 -13.43
CA ILE A 503 -48.74 -29.20 -13.19
C ILE A 503 -48.98 -30.65 -12.80
N VAL A 504 -50.01 -30.95 -12.01
CA VAL A 504 -50.42 -32.34 -11.71
C VAL A 504 -50.71 -33.10 -13.00
N LYS A 505 -51.54 -32.56 -13.91
CA LYS A 505 -51.81 -33.17 -15.22
C LYS A 505 -50.53 -33.38 -16.03
N PHE A 506 -49.68 -32.36 -16.10
CA PHE A 506 -48.43 -32.43 -16.86
C PHE A 506 -47.46 -33.49 -16.31
N LEU A 507 -47.30 -33.60 -15.00
CA LEU A 507 -46.42 -34.61 -14.38
C LEU A 507 -46.98 -36.03 -14.56
N LEU A 508 -48.30 -36.21 -14.51
CA LEU A 508 -48.95 -37.48 -14.84
C LEU A 508 -48.75 -37.87 -16.32
N ASP A 509 -48.85 -36.91 -17.24
CA ASP A 509 -48.55 -37.13 -18.67
C ASP A 509 -47.07 -37.52 -18.91
N GLN A 510 -46.16 -37.12 -18.02
CA GLN A 510 -44.75 -37.56 -18.00
C GLN A 510 -44.51 -38.87 -17.22
N GLY A 511 -45.55 -39.51 -16.70
CA GLY A 511 -45.45 -40.80 -16.01
C GLY A 511 -45.03 -40.71 -14.54
N ALA A 512 -45.30 -39.60 -13.85
CA ALA A 512 -45.07 -39.49 -12.41
C ALA A 512 -45.96 -40.48 -11.63
N ASP A 513 -45.34 -41.21 -10.69
CA ASP A 513 -46.01 -42.22 -9.87
C ASP A 513 -46.90 -41.58 -8.77
N ILE A 514 -48.17 -41.95 -8.75
CA ILE A 514 -49.21 -41.45 -7.84
C ILE A 514 -49.21 -42.19 -6.49
N ASP A 515 -48.59 -43.37 -6.43
CA ASP A 515 -48.54 -44.25 -5.25
C ASP A 515 -47.13 -44.31 -4.61
N LYS A 516 -46.16 -43.55 -5.12
CA LYS A 516 -44.82 -43.40 -4.50
C LYS A 516 -44.91 -42.55 -3.21
N PRO A 517 -44.49 -43.07 -2.04
CA PRO A 517 -44.58 -42.32 -0.78
C PRO A 517 -43.42 -41.35 -0.54
N ASP A 518 -43.69 -40.28 0.20
CA ASP A 518 -42.70 -39.34 0.75
C ASP A 518 -42.07 -39.82 2.08
N SER A 519 -41.35 -38.92 2.77
CA SER A 519 -40.63 -39.18 4.02
C SER A 519 -41.56 -39.47 5.21
N ASP A 520 -42.78 -38.95 5.16
CA ASP A 520 -43.81 -39.14 6.19
C ASP A 520 -44.76 -40.29 5.83
N GLY A 521 -44.54 -40.92 4.68
CA GLY A 521 -45.31 -42.07 4.17
C GLY A 521 -46.55 -41.68 3.36
N TRP A 522 -46.76 -40.39 3.07
CA TRP A 522 -47.87 -39.95 2.23
C TRP A 522 -47.54 -40.21 0.77
N THR A 523 -48.47 -40.82 0.03
CA THR A 523 -48.45 -40.78 -1.43
C THR A 523 -49.17 -39.51 -1.91
N PRO A 524 -48.88 -38.98 -3.12
CA PRO A 524 -49.58 -37.82 -3.68
C PRO A 524 -51.10 -37.98 -3.68
N ARG A 525 -51.58 -39.21 -3.82
CA ARG A 525 -53.00 -39.57 -3.68
C ARG A 525 -53.52 -39.35 -2.27
N THR A 526 -52.89 -39.94 -1.26
CA THR A 526 -53.33 -39.79 0.15
C THR A 526 -53.22 -38.35 0.64
N LEU A 527 -52.25 -37.60 0.11
CA LEU A 527 -52.07 -36.17 0.35
C LEU A 527 -53.25 -35.35 -0.22
N ALA A 528 -53.66 -35.61 -1.47
CA ALA A 528 -54.85 -35.00 -2.07
C ALA A 528 -56.15 -35.34 -1.31
N ASP A 529 -56.25 -36.58 -0.81
CA ASP A 529 -57.35 -37.04 0.04
C ASP A 529 -57.41 -36.27 1.36
N GLN A 530 -56.28 -36.09 2.03
CA GLN A 530 -56.15 -35.37 3.31
C GLN A 530 -56.38 -33.86 3.18
N GLN A 531 -55.89 -33.25 2.09
CA GLN A 531 -56.01 -31.79 1.85
C GLN A 531 -57.35 -31.39 1.20
N GLY A 532 -58.15 -32.35 0.74
CA GLY A 532 -59.49 -32.08 0.19
C GLY A 532 -59.50 -31.55 -1.24
N HIS A 533 -58.46 -31.84 -2.03
CA HIS A 533 -58.33 -31.37 -3.42
C HIS A 533 -59.17 -32.22 -4.39
N GLU A 534 -60.50 -32.08 -4.34
CA GLU A 534 -61.45 -32.88 -5.14
C GLU A 534 -61.14 -32.90 -6.65
N ASP A 535 -60.76 -31.77 -7.25
CA ASP A 535 -60.38 -31.73 -8.68
C ASP A 535 -59.17 -32.64 -8.97
N ILE A 536 -58.17 -32.66 -8.09
CA ILE A 536 -56.98 -33.53 -8.21
C ILE A 536 -57.36 -35.00 -8.01
N LYS A 537 -58.29 -35.31 -7.09
CA LYS A 537 -58.82 -36.67 -6.91
C LYS A 537 -59.49 -37.19 -8.18
N THR A 538 -60.36 -36.38 -8.81
CA THR A 538 -61.00 -36.79 -10.08
C THR A 538 -59.98 -37.05 -11.19
N ILE A 539 -58.87 -36.31 -11.22
CA ILE A 539 -57.78 -36.52 -12.18
C ILE A 539 -57.08 -37.86 -11.90
N PHE A 540 -56.71 -38.14 -10.65
CA PHE A 540 -56.13 -39.43 -10.26
C PHE A 540 -57.07 -40.61 -10.55
N GLU A 541 -58.38 -40.47 -10.32
CA GLU A 541 -59.37 -41.49 -10.66
C GLU A 541 -59.52 -41.68 -12.19
N SER A 542 -59.49 -40.60 -12.97
CA SER A 542 -59.60 -40.64 -14.44
C SER A 542 -58.39 -41.28 -15.14
N SER A 543 -57.23 -41.33 -14.48
CA SER A 543 -56.00 -41.93 -15.02
C SER A 543 -56.05 -43.46 -15.18
N ARG A 544 -57.13 -44.12 -14.71
CA ARG A 544 -57.26 -45.58 -14.62
C ARG A 544 -57.62 -46.32 -15.92
N GLU A 545 -57.88 -45.65 -17.04
CA GLU A 545 -58.15 -46.35 -18.32
C GLU A 545 -56.85 -46.61 -19.13
N PRO A 546 -56.38 -47.86 -19.25
CA PRO A 546 -55.17 -48.16 -20.00
C PRO A 546 -55.44 -48.12 -21.51
N LYS A 547 -54.82 -47.18 -22.22
CA LYS A 547 -54.76 -47.18 -23.70
C LYS A 547 -53.81 -48.26 -24.21
N SER A 548 -54.26 -49.52 -24.20
CA SER A 548 -53.60 -50.61 -24.93
C SER A 548 -54.21 -50.79 -26.32
N GLN A 549 -53.48 -50.38 -27.36
CA GLN A 549 -53.69 -50.80 -28.75
C GLN A 549 -52.32 -51.04 -29.40
N SER A 550 -52.06 -52.09 -30.18
CA SER A 550 -52.66 -53.44 -30.29
C SER A 550 -51.73 -54.25 -31.20
N ILE A 551 -51.21 -55.40 -30.75
CA ILE A 551 -50.30 -56.22 -31.56
C ILE A 551 -51.11 -57.21 -32.42
N ILE A 552 -50.97 -57.15 -33.75
CA ILE A 552 -51.24 -58.27 -34.69
C ILE A 552 -50.13 -58.27 -35.78
N PRO A 553 -49.61 -59.43 -36.27
CA PRO A 553 -48.19 -59.51 -36.69
C PRO A 553 -47.89 -60.14 -38.08
N ILE A 554 -46.58 -60.21 -38.44
CA ILE A 554 -45.92 -61.08 -39.49
C ILE A 554 -46.08 -60.58 -40.97
N PRO A 555 -45.08 -60.73 -41.90
CA PRO A 555 -43.89 -61.62 -41.89
C PRO A 555 -42.48 -61.00 -42.11
N GLU A 556 -41.49 -61.89 -42.02
CA GLU A 556 -40.03 -61.74 -42.13
C GLU A 556 -39.47 -61.06 -43.41
N LYS A 557 -38.26 -60.50 -43.28
CA LYS A 557 -37.13 -60.92 -44.15
C LYS A 557 -35.80 -60.93 -43.40
N ARG A 558 -34.99 -61.97 -43.67
CA ARG A 558 -33.73 -62.30 -42.98
C ARG A 558 -32.53 -61.52 -43.53
N ASN A 559 -31.55 -61.28 -42.64
CA ASN A 559 -30.09 -61.50 -42.76
C ASN A 559 -29.48 -60.86 -41.48
N GLY A 560 -28.76 -61.51 -40.56
CA GLY A 560 -27.79 -62.60 -40.68
C GLY A 560 -26.38 -61.99 -40.61
N THR A 561 -25.77 -61.75 -39.44
CA THR A 561 -24.92 -62.67 -38.64
C THR A 561 -24.43 -61.87 -37.40
N ARG A 562 -24.46 -62.33 -36.15
CA ARG A 562 -23.77 -63.42 -35.40
C ARG A 562 -22.28 -63.22 -35.02
N PHE A 563 -22.09 -62.82 -33.75
CA PHE A 563 -21.20 -63.38 -32.72
C PHE A 563 -19.76 -62.88 -32.45
N LEU A 564 -19.46 -62.95 -31.13
CA LEU A 564 -18.17 -63.07 -30.42
C LEU A 564 -17.28 -61.82 -30.33
N GLY A 565 -16.58 -61.69 -29.20
CA GLY A 565 -15.73 -60.52 -28.87
C GLY A 565 -14.40 -60.94 -28.25
N ARG A 566 -13.92 -60.12 -27.29
CA ARG A 566 -12.73 -60.28 -26.40
C ARG A 566 -11.44 -59.57 -26.87
N PHE A 567 -10.75 -58.97 -25.88
CA PHE A 567 -9.33 -58.52 -25.82
C PHE A 567 -8.88 -57.12 -26.34
N THR A 568 -8.68 -56.21 -25.37
CA THR A 568 -7.44 -55.47 -24.96
C THR A 568 -6.52 -54.68 -25.92
N SER A 569 -5.87 -53.69 -25.29
CA SER A 569 -4.56 -53.00 -25.56
C SER A 569 -4.48 -51.79 -26.50
N GLU A 570 -3.76 -50.76 -26.00
CA GLU A 570 -3.16 -49.60 -26.71
C GLU A 570 -1.95 -50.05 -27.60
N PRO A 571 -1.11 -49.19 -28.25
CA PRO A 571 -1.09 -47.71 -28.36
C PRO A 571 -0.71 -47.14 -29.78
N THR A 572 -0.20 -45.89 -29.81
CA THR A 572 0.78 -45.26 -30.76
C THR A 572 0.40 -44.53 -32.07
N MET A 573 0.46 -43.19 -32.00
CA MET A 573 1.01 -42.12 -32.92
C MET A 573 0.99 -42.18 -34.48
N PHE A 574 0.42 -41.11 -35.06
CA PHE A 574 0.85 -40.23 -36.19
C PHE A 574 1.23 -40.78 -37.60
N PRO A 575 0.81 -40.09 -38.69
CA PRO A 575 1.62 -38.98 -39.24
C PRO A 575 0.86 -37.74 -39.83
N LEU A 576 1.64 -36.71 -40.16
CA LEU A 576 1.38 -35.55 -41.04
C LEU A 576 1.30 -35.98 -42.55
N SER A 577 0.99 -35.18 -43.60
CA SER A 577 0.79 -33.72 -43.85
C SER A 577 0.07 -33.45 -45.22
N GLN A 578 -0.29 -32.16 -45.49
CA GLN A 578 -0.46 -31.48 -46.82
C GLN A 578 -1.66 -31.86 -47.73
N GLU A 579 -2.24 -30.99 -48.57
CA GLU A 579 -2.15 -29.51 -48.83
C GLU A 579 -3.52 -28.99 -49.37
N GLY A 580 -3.81 -27.76 -49.83
CA GLY A 580 -3.07 -26.53 -50.20
C GLY A 580 -4.02 -25.53 -50.93
N SER A 581 -3.66 -24.37 -51.50
CA SER A 581 -2.46 -23.51 -51.37
C SER A 581 -2.61 -22.13 -52.10
N PHE A 582 -2.81 -21.02 -51.36
CA PHE A 582 -2.35 -19.62 -51.68
C PHE A 582 -3.00 -18.80 -52.83
N PRO A 583 -2.65 -17.50 -53.09
CA PRO A 583 -1.68 -16.55 -52.48
C PRO A 583 -2.29 -15.19 -52.00
N GLY A 584 -1.60 -14.17 -51.45
CA GLY A 584 -0.19 -13.85 -51.06
C GLY A 584 -0.20 -12.47 -50.33
N ALA A 585 0.87 -11.88 -49.74
CA ALA A 585 2.31 -12.15 -49.78
C ALA A 585 3.04 -11.59 -48.52
N THR A 586 4.23 -12.16 -48.21
CA THR A 586 5.47 -11.58 -47.60
C THR A 586 5.37 -10.47 -46.52
N ASP A 587 6.09 -10.49 -45.38
CA ASP A 587 7.40 -11.12 -45.10
C ASP A 587 7.70 -11.21 -43.57
N GLY A 588 8.70 -12.02 -43.16
CA GLY A 588 9.44 -11.81 -41.89
C GLY A 588 9.15 -12.73 -40.69
N SER A 589 9.86 -13.86 -40.60
CA SER A 589 9.83 -14.88 -39.52
C SER A 589 10.95 -14.63 -38.45
N TRP A 590 10.97 -15.14 -37.20
CA TRP A 590 10.05 -15.96 -36.39
C TRP A 590 10.36 -15.86 -34.87
N THR A 591 9.52 -16.51 -34.07
CA THR A 591 9.62 -16.71 -32.62
C THR A 591 10.62 -17.80 -32.18
N GLN A 592 11.15 -17.67 -30.95
CA GLN A 592 11.47 -18.80 -30.07
C GLN A 592 10.86 -18.57 -28.68
N SER A 593 9.63 -19.04 -28.48
CA SER A 593 8.94 -19.00 -27.19
C SER A 593 9.34 -20.18 -26.30
N ARG A 594 10.09 -19.91 -25.23
CA ARG A 594 10.36 -20.87 -24.14
C ARG A 594 9.05 -21.20 -23.38
N PRO A 595 8.93 -22.41 -22.80
CA PRO A 595 7.75 -22.77 -22.00
C PRO A 595 7.64 -21.86 -20.78
N ARG A 596 6.44 -21.27 -20.57
CA ARG A 596 6.17 -20.40 -19.41
C ARG A 596 6.13 -21.23 -18.12
N ARG A 597 7.05 -20.90 -17.21
CA ARG A 597 7.07 -21.36 -15.81
C ARG A 597 5.76 -20.89 -15.13
N ARG A 598 4.96 -21.81 -14.60
CA ARG A 598 3.81 -21.46 -13.72
C ARG A 598 4.36 -20.72 -12.49
N SER A 599 3.85 -19.52 -12.20
CA SER A 599 4.13 -18.80 -10.95
C SER A 599 3.03 -19.12 -9.93
N ASN A 600 3.33 -20.01 -8.98
CA ASN A 600 2.46 -20.19 -7.82
C ASN A 600 2.61 -18.96 -6.91
N ASN A 601 1.65 -18.04 -6.98
CA ASN A 601 1.61 -16.84 -6.12
C ASN A 601 1.40 -17.17 -4.63
N PHE A 602 1.09 -18.44 -4.29
CA PHE A 602 0.99 -18.92 -2.91
C PHE A 602 2.23 -18.56 -2.07
N HIS A 603 3.45 -18.80 -2.59
CA HIS A 603 4.70 -18.46 -1.89
C HIS A 603 4.98 -16.95 -1.75
N ASN A 604 4.17 -16.09 -2.37
CA ASN A 604 4.28 -14.64 -2.22
C ASN A 604 3.25 -14.08 -1.22
N SER A 605 2.32 -14.90 -0.70
CA SER A 605 1.46 -14.52 0.42
C SER A 605 2.20 -14.75 1.73
N LEU A 606 1.87 -13.95 2.76
CA LEU A 606 2.40 -14.11 4.13
C LEU A 606 2.31 -15.58 4.59
N PHE A 607 1.17 -16.23 4.29
CA PHE A 607 0.88 -17.58 4.75
C PHE A 607 1.58 -18.70 3.96
N GLY A 608 1.82 -18.54 2.65
CA GLY A 608 2.56 -19.55 1.88
C GLY A 608 4.04 -19.66 2.25
N LEU A 609 4.54 -18.69 3.03
CA LEU A 609 5.84 -18.73 3.70
C LEU A 609 5.74 -19.27 5.14
N MET A 610 4.72 -18.87 5.92
CA MET A 610 4.45 -19.43 7.27
C MET A 610 4.21 -20.95 7.23
N SER A 611 3.42 -21.42 6.26
CA SER A 611 3.11 -22.85 6.08
C SER A 611 4.34 -23.68 5.70
N ALA A 612 5.24 -23.11 4.90
CA ALA A 612 6.52 -23.74 4.57
C ALA A 612 7.40 -23.94 5.83
N ALA A 613 7.49 -22.91 6.69
CA ALA A 613 8.27 -22.99 7.94
C ALA A 613 7.74 -24.07 8.91
N HIS A 614 6.42 -24.20 9.07
CA HIS A 614 5.83 -25.25 9.92
C HIS A 614 5.91 -26.67 9.34
N THR A 615 6.34 -26.83 8.08
CA THR A 615 6.54 -28.16 7.49
C THR A 615 7.87 -28.79 7.92
N GLU A 616 8.92 -28.00 8.15
CA GLU A 616 10.25 -28.50 8.52
C GLU A 616 10.31 -29.16 9.92
N GLU A 617 9.41 -28.79 10.85
CA GLU A 617 9.38 -29.35 12.20
C GLU A 617 8.72 -30.75 12.28
N ARG A 618 8.00 -31.21 11.25
CA ARG A 618 7.26 -32.48 11.29
C ARG A 618 7.99 -33.70 10.71
N ASP A 619 9.08 -33.50 9.97
CA ASP A 619 9.83 -34.60 9.34
C ASP A 619 10.92 -35.22 10.24
N ILE A 620 11.00 -34.83 11.52
CA ILE A 620 11.90 -35.45 12.50
C ILE A 620 11.23 -36.69 13.12
N LEU A 621 11.08 -37.79 12.35
CA LEU A 621 10.94 -39.17 12.85
C LEU A 621 10.86 -40.18 11.68
N PHE A 622 12.01 -40.65 11.20
CA PHE A 622 12.36 -42.07 10.95
C PHE A 622 13.66 -42.15 10.11
N PRO A 623 14.66 -42.95 10.49
CA PRO A 623 15.96 -42.96 9.81
C PRO A 623 16.02 -44.01 8.69
N VAL A 624 16.71 -43.73 7.58
CA VAL A 624 17.50 -44.71 6.80
C VAL A 624 18.45 -44.00 5.83
N THR A 625 19.75 -44.33 5.95
CA THR A 625 20.88 -44.12 5.01
C THR A 625 20.90 -42.92 4.05
N ARG A 626 21.75 -41.92 4.35
CA ARG A 626 22.18 -40.89 3.38
C ARG A 626 23.06 -41.49 2.28
N SER A 627 22.72 -41.19 1.01
CA SER A 627 23.65 -41.16 -0.12
C SER A 627 23.59 -39.77 -0.78
N PRO A 628 24.71 -39.12 -1.14
CA PRO A 628 24.70 -37.71 -1.54
C PRO A 628 24.50 -37.50 -3.06
N ARG A 629 23.28 -37.08 -3.45
CA ARG A 629 22.91 -36.37 -4.69
C ARG A 629 21.64 -35.56 -4.39
N ASN A 630 21.40 -34.35 -4.90
CA ASN A 630 22.19 -33.45 -5.75
C ASN A 630 21.68 -32.02 -5.47
N GLN A 631 22.52 -31.05 -5.10
CA GLN A 631 22.08 -29.64 -5.00
C GLN A 631 22.11 -28.99 -6.39
N GLY A 632 20.93 -28.73 -6.95
CA GLY A 632 20.77 -28.01 -8.21
C GLY A 632 20.89 -26.49 -8.05
N GLY A 633 22.09 -25.99 -7.74
CA GLY A 633 22.38 -24.55 -7.80
C GLY A 633 22.44 -24.07 -9.25
N ASN A 634 21.76 -22.97 -9.59
CA ASN A 634 21.90 -22.33 -10.90
C ASN A 634 23.24 -21.57 -10.96
N SER A 635 24.32 -22.25 -11.37
CA SER A 635 25.59 -21.57 -11.69
C SER A 635 25.39 -20.56 -12.83
N ALA A 636 25.75 -19.31 -12.59
CA ALA A 636 25.76 -18.26 -13.60
C ALA A 636 26.68 -18.66 -14.78
N ARG A 637 26.35 -18.26 -16.01
CA ARG A 637 27.20 -18.45 -17.19
C ARG A 637 27.87 -17.13 -17.53
N VAL A 638 29.17 -17.20 -17.75
CA VAL A 638 30.03 -16.03 -17.90
C VAL A 638 30.94 -16.26 -19.10
N THR A 639 31.16 -15.22 -19.89
CA THR A 639 32.07 -15.28 -21.04
C THR A 639 33.46 -14.89 -20.58
N ILE A 640 34.46 -15.73 -20.80
CA ILE A 640 35.85 -15.43 -20.45
C ILE A 640 36.68 -15.24 -21.72
N SER A 641 37.66 -14.34 -21.69
CA SER A 641 38.55 -14.04 -22.81
C SER A 641 39.96 -13.71 -22.31
N CYS A 642 40.96 -13.86 -23.19
CA CYS A 642 42.33 -13.44 -22.89
C CYS A 642 42.96 -12.80 -24.15
N PRO A 643 43.10 -11.47 -24.19
CA PRO A 643 43.45 -10.73 -25.41
C PRO A 643 44.85 -11.06 -25.94
N GLU A 644 45.73 -11.62 -25.10
CA GLU A 644 47.09 -12.05 -25.47
C GLU A 644 47.13 -13.32 -26.33
N LYS A 645 46.05 -14.13 -26.37
CA LYS A 645 46.01 -15.39 -27.14
C LYS A 645 44.77 -15.58 -28.01
N GLU A 646 43.59 -15.14 -27.58
CA GLU A 646 42.34 -15.33 -28.32
C GLU A 646 41.39 -14.14 -28.14
N LEU A 647 41.02 -13.49 -29.26
CA LEU A 647 40.01 -12.43 -29.30
C LEU A 647 38.57 -12.94 -29.12
N ALA A 648 38.32 -14.25 -29.27
CA ALA A 648 37.00 -14.84 -29.15
C ALA A 648 36.71 -15.29 -27.71
N GLY A 649 35.65 -14.74 -27.11
CA GLY A 649 35.20 -15.13 -25.76
C GLY A 649 34.67 -16.56 -25.71
N LYS A 650 35.06 -17.32 -24.67
CA LYS A 650 34.63 -18.69 -24.39
C LYS A 650 33.61 -18.69 -23.24
N LEU A 651 32.44 -19.29 -23.44
CA LEU A 651 31.44 -19.44 -22.38
C LEU A 651 31.87 -20.48 -21.32
N VAL A 652 31.61 -20.17 -20.06
CA VAL A 652 31.96 -20.98 -18.87
C VAL A 652 30.83 -20.86 -17.82
N LEU A 653 30.68 -21.86 -16.96
CA LEU A 653 29.86 -21.75 -15.74
C LEU A 653 30.73 -21.16 -14.62
N LEU A 654 30.25 -20.10 -13.97
CA LEU A 654 30.90 -19.47 -12.83
C LEU A 654 31.09 -20.52 -11.72
N PRO A 655 32.33 -20.77 -11.27
CA PRO A 655 32.61 -21.71 -10.19
C PRO A 655 32.20 -21.15 -8.82
N GLY A 656 32.38 -21.94 -7.76
CA GLY A 656 32.01 -21.53 -6.40
C GLY A 656 33.04 -20.59 -5.76
N THR A 657 34.27 -20.55 -6.27
CA THR A 657 35.37 -19.76 -5.70
C THR A 657 36.15 -19.01 -6.78
N PHE A 658 36.73 -17.87 -6.41
CA PHE A 658 37.56 -17.06 -7.30
C PHE A 658 38.85 -17.79 -7.75
N GLN A 659 39.40 -18.68 -6.91
CA GLN A 659 40.55 -19.51 -7.24
C GLN A 659 40.25 -20.50 -8.39
N GLU A 660 39.10 -21.18 -8.34
CA GLU A 660 38.65 -22.06 -9.43
C GLU A 660 38.43 -21.28 -10.75
N LEU A 661 38.03 -20.01 -10.67
CA LEU A 661 37.85 -19.15 -11.86
C LEU A 661 39.19 -18.87 -12.54
N LEU A 662 40.24 -18.57 -11.76
CA LEU A 662 41.62 -18.43 -12.25
C LEU A 662 42.14 -19.74 -12.85
N GLU A 663 41.87 -20.89 -12.22
CA GLU A 663 42.24 -22.21 -12.74
C GLU A 663 41.53 -22.56 -14.06
N ILE A 664 40.25 -22.19 -14.22
CA ILE A 664 39.54 -22.38 -15.50
C ILE A 664 40.13 -21.48 -16.59
N GLY A 665 40.46 -20.23 -16.26
CA GLY A 665 41.22 -19.34 -17.15
C GLY A 665 42.54 -19.98 -17.58
N ALA A 666 43.29 -20.53 -16.61
CA ALA A 666 44.56 -21.18 -16.86
C ALA A 666 44.44 -22.43 -17.74
N LYS A 667 43.44 -23.27 -17.49
CA LYS A 667 43.19 -24.49 -18.25
C LYS A 667 42.65 -24.22 -19.66
N LYS A 668 41.88 -23.15 -19.87
CA LYS A 668 41.30 -22.82 -21.20
C LYS A 668 42.21 -21.99 -22.11
N PHE A 669 43.12 -21.18 -21.55
CA PHE A 669 44.04 -20.32 -22.31
C PHE A 669 45.53 -20.70 -22.16
N GLY A 670 45.88 -21.58 -21.22
CA GLY A 670 47.26 -22.04 -21.02
C GLY A 670 48.20 -20.94 -20.55
N ILE A 671 47.77 -20.15 -19.55
CA ILE A 671 48.52 -19.06 -18.91
C ILE A 671 48.19 -19.07 -17.41
N VAL A 672 48.94 -18.39 -16.55
CA VAL A 672 48.52 -18.19 -15.15
C VAL A 672 47.95 -16.78 -15.01
N PRO A 673 46.61 -16.61 -15.04
CA PRO A 673 46.02 -15.28 -14.87
C PRO A 673 46.29 -14.77 -13.46
N THR A 674 46.73 -13.53 -13.36
CA THR A 674 47.00 -12.85 -12.08
C THR A 674 45.93 -11.85 -11.71
N LYS A 675 45.18 -11.35 -12.70
CA LYS A 675 44.07 -10.41 -12.54
C LYS A 675 42.90 -10.79 -13.45
N VAL A 676 41.69 -10.48 -13.00
CA VAL A 676 40.45 -10.59 -13.77
C VAL A 676 39.86 -9.19 -13.89
N LEU A 677 39.63 -8.74 -15.13
CA LEU A 677 39.00 -7.45 -15.40
C LEU A 677 37.59 -7.66 -15.96
N SER A 678 36.70 -6.70 -15.70
CA SER A 678 35.46 -6.54 -16.46
C SER A 678 35.75 -6.06 -17.89
N ILE A 679 34.76 -6.15 -18.79
CA ILE A 679 34.83 -5.51 -20.11
C ILE A 679 35.02 -3.97 -20.06
N SER A 680 34.71 -3.33 -18.93
CA SER A 680 34.97 -1.90 -18.68
C SER A 680 36.35 -1.61 -18.09
N GLY A 681 37.20 -2.63 -17.90
CA GLY A 681 38.57 -2.49 -17.37
C GLY A 681 38.67 -2.35 -15.85
N ALA A 682 37.59 -2.60 -15.11
CA ALA A 682 37.61 -2.61 -13.65
C ALA A 682 38.13 -3.96 -13.15
N GLU A 683 38.99 -3.95 -12.12
CA GLU A 683 39.50 -5.16 -11.49
C GLU A 683 38.42 -5.82 -10.61
N ILE A 684 38.31 -7.14 -10.70
CA ILE A 684 37.32 -7.95 -9.98
C ILE A 684 38.09 -8.85 -9.02
N ASP A 685 38.03 -8.54 -7.74
CA ASP A 685 38.72 -9.28 -6.67
C ASP A 685 37.85 -10.36 -6.00
N ASP A 686 36.53 -10.32 -6.20
CA ASP A 686 35.55 -11.20 -5.56
C ASP A 686 34.52 -11.75 -6.55
N ILE A 687 34.19 -13.03 -6.41
CA ILE A 687 33.28 -13.78 -7.27
C ILE A 687 31.82 -13.40 -7.05
N GLU A 688 31.46 -12.90 -5.86
CA GLU A 688 30.09 -12.44 -5.54
C GLU A 688 29.64 -11.22 -6.36
N VAL A 689 30.58 -10.50 -6.99
CA VAL A 689 30.29 -9.33 -7.83
C VAL A 689 29.79 -9.75 -9.22
N ILE A 690 30.13 -10.96 -9.67
CA ILE A 690 29.88 -11.45 -11.03
C ILE A 690 28.43 -11.93 -11.21
N ARG A 691 27.84 -11.72 -12.39
CA ARG A 691 26.44 -12.02 -12.73
C ARG A 691 26.32 -12.89 -14.00
N ASP A 692 25.15 -13.53 -14.21
CA ASP A 692 24.86 -14.33 -15.42
C ASP A 692 24.87 -13.42 -16.66
N GLY A 693 25.76 -13.71 -17.61
CA GLY A 693 25.97 -12.94 -18.83
C GLY A 693 27.21 -12.03 -18.84
N ASP A 694 27.93 -11.88 -17.73
CA ASP A 694 29.11 -11.01 -17.67
C ASP A 694 30.24 -11.47 -18.61
N HIS A 695 31.12 -10.52 -18.97
CA HIS A 695 32.30 -10.77 -19.78
C HIS A 695 33.58 -10.41 -19.02
N LEU A 696 34.39 -11.42 -18.74
CA LEU A 696 35.64 -11.34 -17.99
C LEU A 696 36.86 -11.41 -18.92
N ILE A 697 37.88 -10.64 -18.56
CA ILE A 697 39.14 -10.53 -19.29
C ILE A 697 40.26 -10.96 -18.35
N PHE A 698 40.91 -12.07 -18.67
CA PHE A 698 42.08 -12.55 -17.93
C PHE A 698 43.34 -11.85 -18.44
N VAL A 699 44.09 -11.25 -17.51
CA VAL A 699 45.36 -10.54 -17.78
C VAL A 699 46.51 -11.27 -17.09
N CYS A 700 47.63 -11.39 -17.80
CA CYS A 700 48.82 -12.09 -17.32
C CYS A 700 50.03 -11.14 -17.31
N TYR A 701 50.91 -11.30 -16.33
CA TYR A 701 52.20 -10.61 -16.34
C TYR A 701 53.20 -11.40 -17.19
N VAL A 702 53.68 -10.79 -18.27
CA VAL A 702 54.89 -11.25 -18.97
C VAL A 702 56.08 -10.54 -18.32
N GLU A 703 57.04 -11.30 -17.79
CA GLU A 703 58.32 -10.75 -17.33
C GLU A 703 59.15 -10.24 -18.52
N THR A 704 58.96 -8.98 -18.90
CA THR A 704 59.92 -8.26 -19.74
C THR A 704 61.14 -7.92 -18.88
N GLN A 705 62.23 -8.68 -19.05
CA GLN A 705 63.55 -8.29 -18.58
C GLN A 705 63.95 -6.95 -19.22
N GLU A 706 63.90 -5.85 -18.46
CA GLU A 706 64.50 -4.59 -18.90
C GLU A 706 66.03 -4.60 -18.69
N PRO A 707 66.81 -4.11 -19.67
CA PRO A 707 68.26 -4.05 -19.55
C PRO A 707 68.73 -2.84 -18.70
N ASN A 708 69.85 -3.01 -18.00
CA ASN A 708 70.54 -1.95 -17.27
C ASN A 708 70.88 -0.72 -18.14
N SER A 709 70.28 0.46 -17.88
CA SER A 709 71.00 1.74 -18.02
C SER A 709 70.35 2.97 -17.34
N LYS A 710 71.02 3.44 -16.27
CA LYS A 710 71.34 4.85 -15.91
C LYS A 710 70.27 5.97 -15.95
N GLY A 711 70.09 6.59 -14.76
CA GLY A 711 69.79 8.03 -14.60
C GLY A 711 68.31 8.42 -14.67
N THR A 712 67.82 9.48 -14.01
CA THR A 712 68.51 10.56 -13.27
C THR A 712 67.56 11.14 -12.22
N GLN A 713 68.08 11.58 -11.04
CA GLN A 713 67.30 12.37 -10.08
C GLN A 713 66.99 13.78 -10.63
N ILE A 714 65.74 14.27 -10.53
CA ILE A 714 65.43 15.69 -10.31
C ILE A 714 64.19 15.81 -9.39
N ASN A 715 64.24 16.72 -8.42
CA ASN A 715 63.16 17.05 -7.47
C ASN A 715 62.03 17.88 -8.13
N GLY A 716 60.81 17.83 -7.57
CA GLY A 716 59.72 18.76 -7.92
C GLY A 716 58.67 18.87 -6.82
N TYR A 717 58.50 20.09 -6.31
CA TYR A 717 57.58 20.60 -5.28
C TYR A 717 56.17 20.01 -5.22
#